data_AF-A0A1H1SHM5-F1
#
_entry.id   AF-A0A1H1SHM5-F1
#
_cell.length_a   1.000
_cell.length_b   1.000
_cell.length_c   1.000
_cell.angle_alpha   90.00
_cell.angle_beta   90.00
_cell.angle_gamma   90.00
#
_symmetry.space_group_name_H-M   'P 1'
#
loop_
_entity.id
_entity.type
_entity.pdbx_description
1 polymer ?
#
loop_
_entity_poly.entity_id
_entity_poly.type
_entity_poly.pdbx_seq_one_letter_code
_entity_poly.pdbx_strand_id
1 'polypeptide(L)'
;MSYQLTPIIIKGDYRRLFIITLLLFFCSTSVNVFAQQVHFTHDFAPTEELVPPQEKPFRSSICLNGEWQFLPVEKAEKLGIEKIKNPELPENPDWETTPVKVPSPWNVNSFARDNSSGGDFLTYPSYPKKWESIRAGWLMRTIPYKKEWKGKRLILRFDAIGGYTQIFINKHKIAENFEVFLPFEVDVTDEIKPGKDNEILVWVADAQLFNQPGKYGRRIYVAGSFWGQHAIGIWQDVNLIAKPVVNIQNTFVKPSLATDMLTVEATISNTSDKVREVNVSGDVSPWVNLAGKDVISAPEPKWELGTTALSFPGKKISINPHSQATLSLSIKVNGRLKEWTTEHPNLNGLILTIKDGNNEIDKQYTRFGWREFTLQGSKLCLNGKPIVLKGDSWHFMGIPQMTRRYAWAWFTLLQNSHANAVRLHAEPYPSFYLDMADEMGICVLDETGMWASDGGPKIDAPDYWKNSDEHLRRFVLRDRNHPAVFGWSVCNENMPIVLNVFHAPDSLVKRQVAEINKWIAITQGLDPTRAWISGDGETQAIATMNSPVIIGHYGGTDENYRDLSSKGKPWGIGEAGMAYYATPKQSAEYNGNRSYESQQGRMEGVADEATKLINMLKKYKASYMSVFNLVWYGVKPLELGLADTTRAPKPSDGIFFGKYREGQPGVQPERLGPYTTTLNPGYDPSLPLYKTWPLQIAVSNSFADTTIQKEEIVPAENVTVNHTAVVNNVILLSTDKDSVLYKTLSDMGVLVHTLPVKNGHNLLIIDGEHTPDDARSLALQKTISQQGGNVLIWGADPSSIKAVNKYLPFPTELTNRKATSFITIGTDPVINGLGNADFYFSEVSDKPIMNYGLSGDLIKHSTILLDACNTDWRTWNKRAEYLKTAAVLRSEREYKPEGKALITVDAGAGKIYFFAIDPALLSATSVSLVRHMLVNLGVDFNGKANTNTAFGTDGKLHSALLLASFDVSGKNDNEIGKINQLKDLKPEDYLADKQVENHFWENATTPDGTFDFSKFHFDGPTTHAIAYLSFWIYSPHSLTNLLLEPDLPRLDMYLNADDGYQVYLNNNLIKETINAGGLTSPAQVIKALPLEKGWNHFVIKAIQKEGSWKLAIGIDCDKKAFLNEIKTQVTH
;
A
#
# COMPACT_ATOMS: atom_id res chain seq x y z
N MET A 1 -61.39 28.40 -29.30
CA MET A 1 -61.72 29.48 -30.27
C MET A 1 -60.66 30.55 -30.16
N SER A 2 -60.19 31.00 -31.31
CA SER A 2 -59.12 31.94 -31.63
C SER A 2 -59.23 33.30 -30.94
N TYR A 3 -58.12 33.97 -30.62
CA TYR A 3 -57.54 35.00 -31.51
C TYR A 3 -56.30 35.69 -30.93
N GLN A 4 -55.48 36.15 -31.87
CA GLN A 4 -54.19 36.80 -31.78
C GLN A 4 -54.22 38.21 -31.19
N LEU A 5 -53.04 38.58 -30.69
CA LEU A 5 -52.48 39.91 -30.42
C LEU A 5 -52.65 40.93 -31.56
N THR A 6 -52.74 42.22 -31.23
CA THR A 6 -51.83 43.27 -31.78
C THR A 6 -51.86 44.56 -30.92
N PRO A 7 -50.79 45.37 -30.94
CA PRO A 7 -50.36 46.23 -29.83
C PRO A 7 -50.52 47.74 -30.10
N ILE A 8 -50.32 48.56 -29.07
CA ILE A 8 -49.99 49.99 -29.21
C ILE A 8 -48.69 50.27 -28.46
N ILE A 9 -47.75 50.86 -29.21
CA ILE A 9 -46.45 51.36 -28.78
C ILE A 9 -46.62 52.75 -28.19
N ILE A 10 -46.02 53.02 -27.02
CA ILE A 10 -45.54 54.37 -26.68
C ILE A 10 -44.09 54.26 -26.21
N LYS A 11 -43.22 55.02 -26.88
CA LYS A 11 -41.80 55.21 -26.62
C LYS A 11 -41.60 56.14 -25.42
N GLY A 12 -40.62 55.81 -24.57
CA GLY A 12 -40.07 56.73 -23.59
C GLY A 12 -39.16 56.06 -22.56
N ASP A 13 -37.85 56.10 -22.83
CA ASP A 13 -36.76 56.12 -21.83
C ASP A 13 -36.51 54.94 -20.86
N TYR A 14 -36.70 53.70 -21.30
CA TYR A 14 -36.38 52.51 -20.47
C TYR A 14 -34.91 52.03 -20.52
N ARG A 15 -34.05 52.57 -21.40
CA ARG A 15 -32.70 51.98 -21.58
C ARG A 15 -31.71 52.28 -20.46
N ARG A 16 -31.80 53.40 -19.75
CA ARG A 16 -30.91 53.69 -18.61
C ARG A 16 -31.42 53.12 -17.29
N LEU A 17 -32.73 53.06 -17.08
CA LEU A 17 -33.30 52.45 -15.87
C LEU A 17 -33.25 50.91 -15.90
N PHE A 18 -33.39 50.28 -17.08
CA PHE A 18 -33.28 48.82 -17.20
C PHE A 18 -31.85 48.33 -17.02
N ILE A 19 -30.84 49.07 -17.48
CA ILE A 19 -29.42 48.67 -17.29
C ILE A 19 -28.98 48.83 -15.83
N ILE A 20 -29.43 49.88 -15.13
CA ILE A 20 -29.11 50.05 -13.69
C ILE A 20 -29.90 49.06 -12.83
N THR A 21 -31.14 48.71 -13.20
CA THR A 21 -31.91 47.68 -12.49
C THR A 21 -31.39 46.27 -12.79
N LEU A 22 -30.89 45.98 -14.00
CA LEU A 22 -30.22 44.70 -14.28
C LEU A 22 -28.87 44.61 -13.57
N LEU A 23 -28.08 45.69 -13.50
CA LEU A 23 -26.80 45.71 -12.78
C LEU A 23 -26.99 45.63 -11.26
N LEU A 24 -28.06 46.20 -10.70
CA LEU A 24 -28.39 46.03 -9.27
C LEU A 24 -29.03 44.67 -8.98
N PHE A 25 -29.74 44.04 -9.91
CA PHE A 25 -30.22 42.65 -9.77
C PHE A 25 -29.08 41.62 -9.98
N PHE A 26 -28.06 41.94 -10.79
CA PHE A 26 -26.85 41.11 -10.96
C PHE A 26 -25.74 41.39 -9.91
N CYS A 27 -25.78 42.51 -9.18
CA CYS A 27 -24.84 42.80 -8.08
C CYS A 27 -25.40 42.53 -6.67
N SER A 28 -26.61 41.97 -6.55
CA SER A 28 -27.14 41.48 -5.25
C SER A 28 -27.52 40.00 -5.25
N THR A 29 -27.13 39.24 -6.28
CA THR A 29 -27.05 37.78 -6.23
C THR A 29 -25.63 37.32 -6.56
N SER A 30 -24.64 37.88 -5.86
CA SER A 30 -23.52 37.06 -5.43
C SER A 30 -24.12 36.02 -4.48
N VAL A 31 -24.66 34.95 -5.07
CA VAL A 31 -24.94 33.72 -4.34
C VAL A 31 -23.58 33.33 -3.80
N ASN A 32 -23.35 33.65 -2.52
CA ASN A 32 -22.45 32.86 -1.72
C ASN A 32 -23.03 31.45 -1.81
N VAL A 33 -22.56 30.66 -2.78
CA VAL A 33 -22.73 29.22 -2.77
C VAL A 33 -21.82 28.76 -1.62
N PHE A 34 -22.26 29.00 -0.38
CA PHE A 34 -21.89 28.11 0.69
C PHE A 34 -22.41 26.77 0.20
N ALA A 35 -21.49 25.90 -0.23
CA ALA A 35 -21.82 24.51 -0.53
C ALA A 35 -22.55 23.99 0.71
N GLN A 36 -23.85 23.75 0.57
CA GLN A 36 -24.66 23.22 1.65
C GLN A 36 -24.05 21.87 2.03
N GLN A 37 -23.70 21.69 3.30
CA GLN A 37 -23.15 20.42 3.78
C GLN A 37 -24.11 19.29 3.43
N VAL A 38 -23.57 18.20 2.87
CA VAL A 38 -24.36 17.01 2.57
C VAL A 38 -24.51 16.24 3.87
N HIS A 39 -25.77 16.06 4.32
CA HIS A 39 -26.07 15.34 5.55
C HIS A 39 -26.64 13.96 5.25
N PHE A 40 -26.09 12.94 5.90
CA PHE A 40 -26.65 11.61 5.90
C PHE A 40 -27.50 11.42 7.16
N THR A 41 -28.77 11.09 6.99
CA THR A 41 -29.76 11.05 8.08
C THR A 41 -29.99 9.67 8.69
N HIS A 42 -29.36 8.64 8.14
CA HIS A 42 -29.44 7.27 8.65
C HIS A 42 -28.19 6.94 9.47
N ASP A 43 -28.25 5.81 10.17
CA ASP A 43 -27.14 5.34 10.98
C ASP A 43 -25.96 4.96 10.10
N PHE A 44 -24.77 5.45 10.47
CA PHE A 44 -23.54 5.12 9.76
C PHE A 44 -23.25 3.61 9.82
N ALA A 45 -23.25 3.03 11.03
CA ALA A 45 -22.99 1.62 11.30
C ALA A 45 -24.23 0.92 11.91
N PRO A 46 -25.28 0.65 11.11
CA PRO A 46 -26.47 -0.04 11.61
C PRO A 46 -26.07 -1.42 12.15
N THR A 47 -26.34 -1.68 13.42
CA THR A 47 -25.86 -2.87 14.14
C THR A 47 -26.93 -3.32 15.13
N GLU A 48 -27.10 -4.64 15.31
CA GLU A 48 -28.05 -5.19 16.26
C GLU A 48 -27.53 -5.14 17.70
N GLU A 49 -28.43 -5.29 18.68
CA GLU A 49 -28.02 -5.51 20.06
C GLU A 49 -27.33 -6.88 20.20
N LEU A 50 -26.31 -6.96 21.07
CA LEU A 50 -25.54 -8.19 21.28
C LEU A 50 -26.39 -9.37 21.79
N VAL A 51 -27.45 -9.11 22.57
CA VAL A 51 -28.36 -10.14 23.08
C VAL A 51 -29.65 -10.14 22.25
N PRO A 52 -29.87 -11.15 21.40
CA PRO A 52 -31.02 -11.19 20.50
C PRO A 52 -32.34 -11.42 21.26
N PRO A 53 -33.50 -11.10 20.67
CA PRO A 53 -34.81 -11.16 21.34
C PRO A 53 -35.12 -12.50 22.03
N GLN A 54 -34.67 -13.62 21.46
CA GLN A 54 -34.92 -14.97 21.97
C GLN A 54 -34.16 -15.25 23.27
N GLU A 55 -33.07 -14.52 23.54
CA GLU A 55 -32.27 -14.64 24.75
C GLU A 55 -32.74 -13.69 25.88
N LYS A 56 -33.43 -12.59 25.53
CA LYS A 56 -33.85 -11.52 26.45
C LYS A 56 -34.62 -11.97 27.71
N PRO A 57 -35.41 -13.07 27.72
CA PRO A 57 -36.05 -13.55 28.95
C PRO A 57 -35.06 -13.97 30.05
N PHE A 58 -33.84 -14.39 29.69
CA PHE A 58 -32.85 -14.93 30.63
C PHE A 58 -31.58 -14.08 30.69
N ARG A 59 -31.21 -13.49 29.55
CA ARG A 59 -30.00 -12.69 29.36
C ARG A 59 -30.36 -11.24 29.07
N SER A 60 -29.46 -10.34 29.39
CA SER A 60 -29.59 -8.93 29.00
C SER A 60 -28.21 -8.37 28.72
N SER A 61 -28.11 -7.40 27.83
CA SER A 61 -26.87 -6.65 27.60
C SER A 61 -27.13 -5.16 27.65
N ILE A 62 -26.07 -4.41 27.91
CA ILE A 62 -26.04 -2.97 27.78
C ILE A 62 -24.80 -2.63 26.98
N CYS A 63 -25.01 -1.93 25.87
CA CYS A 63 -23.93 -1.33 25.12
C CYS A 63 -23.37 -0.15 25.94
N LEU A 64 -22.08 -0.22 26.24
CA LEU A 64 -21.31 0.79 26.98
C LEU A 64 -20.56 1.74 26.03
N ASN A 65 -20.85 1.66 24.73
CA ASN A 65 -20.49 2.70 23.79
C ASN A 65 -21.04 4.04 24.25
N GLY A 66 -20.27 5.09 24.03
CA GLY A 66 -20.63 6.42 24.47
C GLY A 66 -19.41 7.33 24.64
N GLU A 67 -19.61 8.46 25.28
CA GLU A 67 -18.54 9.35 25.72
C GLU A 67 -17.83 8.75 26.95
N TRP A 68 -16.52 8.52 26.81
CA TRP A 68 -15.62 8.09 27.87
C TRP A 68 -14.66 9.23 28.20
N GLN A 69 -14.42 9.45 29.49
CA GLN A 69 -13.42 10.42 29.92
C GLN A 69 -12.03 9.92 29.52
N PHE A 70 -11.15 10.82 29.11
CA PHE A 70 -9.83 10.49 28.62
C PHE A 70 -8.74 11.30 29.34
N LEU A 71 -7.72 10.60 29.81
CA LEU A 71 -6.53 11.20 30.43
C LEU A 71 -5.30 10.73 29.63
N PRO A 72 -4.76 11.58 28.73
CA PRO A 72 -3.60 11.22 27.94
C PRO A 72 -2.33 11.16 28.81
N VAL A 73 -1.43 10.23 28.48
CA VAL A 73 -0.10 10.19 29.06
C VAL A 73 0.90 10.75 28.05
N GLU A 74 1.31 11.99 28.31
CA GLU A 74 2.29 12.70 27.49
C GLU A 74 3.65 11.99 27.51
N LYS A 75 4.26 11.86 26.32
CA LYS A 75 5.59 11.25 26.14
C LYS A 75 5.70 9.83 26.72
N ALA A 76 4.65 9.02 26.59
CA ALA A 76 4.61 7.64 27.10
C ALA A 76 5.78 6.77 26.60
N GLU A 77 6.33 7.07 25.41
CA GLU A 77 7.53 6.43 24.86
C GLU A 77 8.79 6.60 25.74
N LYS A 78 8.79 7.54 26.67
CA LYS A 78 9.90 7.79 27.60
C LYS A 78 9.75 7.11 28.96
N LEU A 79 8.59 6.50 29.25
CA LEU A 79 8.33 5.89 30.57
C LEU A 79 9.10 4.58 30.79
N GLY A 80 9.49 3.91 29.71
CA GLY A 80 10.04 2.56 29.75
C GLY A 80 8.95 1.50 29.94
N ILE A 81 9.25 0.28 29.48
CA ILE A 81 8.25 -0.78 29.36
C ILE A 81 7.67 -1.25 30.70
N GLU A 82 8.47 -1.23 31.77
CA GLU A 82 8.04 -1.66 33.10
C GLU A 82 6.97 -0.75 33.70
N LYS A 83 7.06 0.57 33.47
CA LYS A 83 6.03 1.52 33.89
C LYS A 83 4.76 1.42 33.04
N ILE A 84 4.90 1.09 31.75
CA ILE A 84 3.76 0.86 30.87
C ILE A 84 2.98 -0.40 31.28
N LYS A 85 3.69 -1.45 31.70
CA LYS A 85 3.10 -2.69 32.23
C LYS A 85 2.54 -2.53 33.64
N ASN A 86 2.98 -1.54 34.40
CA ASN A 86 2.54 -1.28 35.77
C ASN A 86 2.13 0.19 35.92
N PRO A 87 1.03 0.61 35.27
CA PRO A 87 0.62 2.01 35.29
C PRO A 87 0.10 2.40 36.69
N GLU A 88 0.48 3.59 37.16
CA GLU A 88 -0.04 4.15 38.40
C GLU A 88 -1.48 4.62 38.20
N LEU A 89 -2.38 4.21 39.11
CA LEU A 89 -3.78 4.63 39.06
C LEU A 89 -3.88 6.16 39.21
N PRO A 90 -4.72 6.84 38.41
CA PRO A 90 -4.87 8.29 38.52
C PRO A 90 -5.51 8.68 39.85
N GLU A 91 -4.83 9.52 40.63
CA GLU A 91 -5.35 10.16 41.84
C GLU A 91 -5.77 11.60 41.52
N ASN A 92 -7.07 11.88 41.59
CA ASN A 92 -7.67 13.17 41.20
C ASN A 92 -7.32 13.62 39.76
N PRO A 93 -7.66 12.80 38.74
CA PRO A 93 -7.34 13.08 37.34
C PRO A 93 -7.97 14.38 36.83
N ASP A 94 -7.16 15.17 36.11
CA ASP A 94 -7.64 16.28 35.27
C ASP A 94 -7.98 15.73 33.88
N TRP A 95 -9.21 15.21 33.75
CA TRP A 95 -9.70 14.63 32.49
C TRP A 95 -9.78 15.68 31.38
N GLU A 96 -9.51 15.28 30.13
CA GLU A 96 -9.71 16.15 28.97
C GLU A 96 -11.16 16.62 28.87
N THR A 97 -11.36 17.87 28.45
CA THR A 97 -12.70 18.44 28.26
C THR A 97 -13.48 17.75 27.15
N THR A 98 -12.78 17.27 26.12
CA THR A 98 -13.37 16.47 25.05
C THR A 98 -13.28 15.00 25.45
N PRO A 99 -14.42 14.27 25.55
CA PRO A 99 -14.40 12.84 25.78
C PRO A 99 -14.07 12.07 24.49
N VAL A 100 -13.58 10.83 24.65
CA VAL A 100 -13.45 9.87 23.54
C VAL A 100 -14.82 9.22 23.31
N LYS A 101 -15.31 9.27 22.07
CA LYS A 101 -16.52 8.60 21.62
C LYS A 101 -16.21 7.14 21.29
N VAL A 102 -16.50 6.23 22.22
CA VAL A 102 -16.29 4.79 22.05
C VAL A 102 -17.46 4.19 21.26
N PRO A 103 -17.23 3.37 20.22
CA PRO A 103 -15.92 2.95 19.73
C PRO A 103 -15.29 3.99 18.80
N SER A 104 -14.03 4.32 19.08
CA SER A 104 -13.09 4.92 18.15
C SER A 104 -11.70 4.93 18.79
N PRO A 105 -10.62 4.70 18.03
CA PRO A 105 -9.29 5.06 18.49
C PRO A 105 -9.22 6.57 18.73
N TRP A 106 -8.55 7.02 19.80
CA TRP A 106 -8.40 8.46 20.03
C TRP A 106 -7.51 9.13 18.97
N ASN A 107 -6.61 8.36 18.35
CA ASN A 107 -5.72 8.80 17.27
C ASN A 107 -6.32 8.62 15.87
N VAL A 108 -7.61 8.28 15.76
CA VAL A 108 -8.33 7.98 14.50
C VAL A 108 -8.04 8.95 13.36
N ASN A 109 -7.99 10.26 13.65
CA ASN A 109 -7.80 11.30 12.65
C ASN A 109 -6.39 11.35 12.05
N SER A 110 -5.41 10.63 12.58
CA SER A 110 -4.08 10.55 11.97
C SER A 110 -3.97 9.45 10.92
N PHE A 111 -4.94 8.53 10.86
CA PHE A 111 -4.92 7.41 9.92
C PHE A 111 -5.00 7.92 8.47
N ALA A 112 -4.06 7.47 7.63
CA ALA A 112 -3.99 7.78 6.20
C ALA A 112 -4.00 9.29 5.83
N ARG A 113 -3.72 10.21 6.78
CA ARG A 113 -3.81 11.67 6.59
C ARG A 113 -2.53 12.36 6.07
N ASP A 114 -1.65 11.65 5.35
CA ASP A 114 -0.35 12.13 4.83
C ASP A 114 -0.42 13.50 4.11
N ASN A 115 -0.30 14.59 4.88
CA ASN A 115 -0.48 15.98 4.46
C ASN A 115 -1.70 16.22 3.54
N SER A 116 -2.77 15.45 3.73
CA SER A 116 -3.97 15.47 2.86
C SER A 116 -3.64 15.27 1.37
N SER A 117 -2.61 14.49 1.03
CA SER A 117 -2.22 14.18 -0.36
C SER A 117 -3.11 13.11 -1.02
N GLY A 118 -3.77 12.25 -0.22
CA GLY A 118 -4.71 11.21 -0.65
C GLY A 118 -6.18 11.55 -0.36
N GLY A 119 -6.91 10.63 0.26
CA GLY A 119 -8.28 10.89 0.75
C GLY A 119 -8.31 11.70 2.04
N ASP A 120 -9.45 12.33 2.35
CA ASP A 120 -9.64 13.09 3.59
C ASP A 120 -10.21 12.24 4.74
N PHE A 121 -9.34 11.49 5.41
CA PHE A 121 -9.70 10.57 6.51
C PHE A 121 -10.01 11.23 7.86
N LEU A 122 -10.23 12.55 7.91
CA LEU A 122 -10.65 13.26 9.12
C LEU A 122 -12.11 12.91 9.44
N THR A 123 -12.36 12.11 10.49
CA THR A 123 -13.71 11.58 10.81
C THR A 123 -14.30 12.12 12.11
N TYR A 124 -13.46 12.59 13.04
CA TYR A 124 -13.87 13.22 14.30
C TYR A 124 -13.21 14.60 14.48
N PRO A 125 -13.58 15.64 13.70
CA PRO A 125 -13.03 16.99 13.85
C PRO A 125 -13.02 17.54 15.28
N SER A 126 -13.91 17.07 16.16
CA SER A 126 -13.93 17.48 17.58
C SER A 126 -12.74 16.98 18.40
N TYR A 127 -12.03 15.94 17.97
CA TYR A 127 -10.89 15.41 18.72
C TYR A 127 -9.69 16.36 18.67
N PRO A 128 -9.07 16.67 19.83
CA PRO A 128 -7.86 17.49 19.87
C PRO A 128 -6.75 16.91 19.01
N LYS A 129 -6.15 17.74 18.13
CA LYS A 129 -5.04 17.32 17.26
C LYS A 129 -3.87 16.70 18.03
N LYS A 130 -3.61 17.12 19.27
CA LYS A 130 -2.55 16.55 20.11
C LYS A 130 -2.72 15.04 20.36
N TRP A 131 -3.95 14.53 20.39
CA TRP A 131 -4.25 13.11 20.58
C TRP A 131 -3.69 12.22 19.47
N GLU A 132 -3.46 12.75 18.27
CA GLU A 132 -2.83 12.04 17.15
C GLU A 132 -1.42 11.53 17.52
N SER A 133 -0.75 12.14 18.50
CA SER A 133 0.59 11.76 18.96
C SER A 133 0.62 11.00 20.30
N ILE A 134 -0.52 10.86 20.98
CA ILE A 134 -0.59 10.24 22.30
C ILE A 134 -0.52 8.71 22.18
N ARG A 135 0.47 8.12 22.85
CA ARG A 135 0.80 6.68 22.77
C ARG A 135 0.28 5.85 23.94
N ALA A 136 -0.20 6.47 25.01
CA ALA A 136 -0.88 5.78 26.10
C ALA A 136 -1.86 6.71 26.81
N GLY A 137 -2.87 6.15 27.47
CA GLY A 137 -3.86 6.93 28.20
C GLY A 137 -4.81 6.09 29.02
N TRP A 138 -5.52 6.75 29.92
CA TRP A 138 -6.61 6.17 30.68
C TRP A 138 -7.95 6.58 30.09
N LEU A 139 -8.85 5.62 29.95
CA LEU A 139 -10.26 5.82 29.61
C LEU A 139 -11.11 5.47 30.83
N MET A 140 -12.10 6.30 31.16
CA MET A 140 -13.01 6.04 32.27
C MET A 140 -14.47 6.22 31.89
N ARG A 141 -15.31 5.31 32.38
CA ARG A 141 -16.76 5.43 32.34
C ARG A 141 -17.37 4.96 33.65
N THR A 142 -18.45 5.61 34.05
CA THR A 142 -19.27 5.19 35.18
C THR A 142 -20.56 4.53 34.70
N ILE A 143 -20.94 3.42 35.33
CA ILE A 143 -22.20 2.71 35.04
C ILE A 143 -23.04 2.52 36.30
N PRO A 144 -24.37 2.78 36.26
CA PRO A 144 -25.24 2.55 37.40
C PRO A 144 -25.58 1.06 37.53
N TYR A 145 -25.69 0.56 38.77
CA TYR A 145 -26.20 -0.78 39.00
C TYR A 145 -27.67 -0.93 38.59
N LYS A 146 -27.99 -1.94 37.76
CA LYS A 146 -29.38 -2.28 37.44
C LYS A 146 -29.89 -3.45 38.29
N LYS A 147 -31.13 -3.32 38.80
CA LYS A 147 -31.76 -4.35 39.65
C LYS A 147 -31.86 -5.73 38.98
N GLU A 148 -32.00 -5.76 37.66
CA GLU A 148 -32.05 -6.97 36.83
C GLU A 148 -30.76 -7.80 36.84
N TRP A 149 -29.65 -7.25 37.34
CA TRP A 149 -28.37 -7.94 37.49
C TRP A 149 -28.30 -8.82 38.73
N LYS A 150 -29.24 -8.67 39.67
CA LYS A 150 -29.23 -9.41 40.93
C LYS A 150 -29.30 -10.92 40.66
N GLY A 151 -28.30 -11.65 41.17
CA GLY A 151 -28.22 -13.12 41.02
C GLY A 151 -27.79 -13.60 39.63
N LYS A 152 -27.33 -12.69 38.76
CA LYS A 152 -26.73 -13.02 37.46
C LYS A 152 -25.21 -12.88 37.51
N ARG A 153 -24.52 -13.53 36.56
CA ARG A 153 -23.12 -13.27 36.26
C ARG A 153 -23.04 -12.07 35.33
N LEU A 154 -22.15 -11.12 35.62
CA LEU A 154 -21.90 -9.92 34.84
C LEU A 154 -20.60 -10.06 34.09
N ILE A 155 -20.66 -10.08 32.77
CA ILE A 155 -19.53 -10.28 31.88
C ILE A 155 -19.30 -8.99 31.11
N LEU A 156 -18.16 -8.35 31.35
CA LEU A 156 -17.71 -7.21 30.57
C LEU A 156 -17.00 -7.74 29.32
N ARG A 157 -17.46 -7.31 28.15
CA ARG A 157 -16.94 -7.72 26.85
C ARG A 157 -16.44 -6.49 26.10
N PHE A 158 -15.21 -6.57 25.60
CA PHE A 158 -14.66 -5.64 24.63
C PHE A 158 -14.50 -6.40 23.32
N ASP A 159 -15.06 -5.89 22.23
CA ASP A 159 -14.93 -6.55 20.93
C ASP A 159 -13.55 -6.36 20.31
N ALA A 160 -12.90 -5.20 20.51
CA ALA A 160 -11.51 -4.96 20.13
C ALA A 160 -10.92 -3.70 20.78
N ILE A 161 -9.65 -3.77 21.20
CA ILE A 161 -8.88 -2.63 21.75
C ILE A 161 -7.49 -2.62 21.12
N GLY A 162 -7.11 -1.50 20.53
CA GLY A 162 -5.80 -1.31 19.92
C GLY A 162 -4.76 -0.97 20.97
N GLY A 163 -3.87 -1.92 21.26
CA GLY A 163 -2.78 -1.74 22.23
C GLY A 163 -2.82 -2.71 23.41
N TYR A 164 -1.75 -2.68 24.21
CA TYR A 164 -1.70 -3.37 25.49
C TYR A 164 -2.65 -2.71 26.48
N THR A 165 -3.51 -3.52 27.08
CA THR A 165 -4.65 -3.03 27.86
C THR A 165 -4.71 -3.65 29.24
N GLN A 166 -5.07 -2.85 30.24
CA GLN A 166 -5.45 -3.33 31.57
C GLN A 166 -6.81 -2.77 31.97
N ILE A 167 -7.67 -3.62 32.53
CA ILE A 167 -9.03 -3.26 32.93
C ILE A 167 -9.14 -3.25 34.44
N PHE A 168 -9.77 -2.20 34.96
CA PHE A 168 -10.03 -2.00 36.38
C PHE A 168 -11.51 -1.71 36.61
N ILE A 169 -12.07 -2.31 37.66
CA ILE A 169 -13.42 -2.02 38.14
C ILE A 169 -13.29 -1.49 39.56
N ASN A 170 -13.84 -0.31 39.84
CA ASN A 170 -13.75 0.32 41.15
C ASN A 170 -12.30 0.34 41.70
N LYS A 171 -11.33 0.65 40.82
CA LYS A 171 -9.87 0.67 41.06
C LYS A 171 -9.20 -0.69 41.32
N HIS A 172 -9.91 -1.81 41.17
CA HIS A 172 -9.33 -3.15 41.26
C HIS A 172 -9.03 -3.68 39.87
N LYS A 173 -7.79 -4.12 39.63
CA LYS A 173 -7.38 -4.72 38.36
C LYS A 173 -8.03 -6.09 38.19
N ILE A 174 -8.78 -6.27 37.11
CA ILE A 174 -9.51 -7.52 36.83
C ILE A 174 -8.92 -8.33 35.67
N ALA A 175 -8.27 -7.67 34.71
CA ALA A 175 -7.78 -8.32 33.50
C ALA A 175 -6.68 -7.51 32.80
N GLU A 176 -5.94 -8.23 31.94
CA GLU A 176 -5.04 -7.68 30.94
C GLU A 176 -5.33 -8.31 29.58
N ASN A 177 -5.08 -7.57 28.50
CA ASN A 177 -5.20 -8.07 27.14
C ASN A 177 -4.13 -7.44 26.25
N PHE A 178 -3.52 -8.23 25.37
CA PHE A 178 -2.60 -7.74 24.35
C PHE A 178 -2.99 -8.19 22.93
N GLU A 179 -4.27 -8.45 22.73
CA GLU A 179 -4.84 -8.80 21.44
C GLU A 179 -5.66 -7.64 20.87
N VAL A 180 -5.39 -7.28 19.60
CA VAL A 180 -5.82 -6.04 18.95
C VAL A 180 -7.20 -6.14 18.27
N PHE A 181 -7.61 -7.32 17.80
CA PHE A 181 -8.73 -7.51 16.88
C PHE A 181 -9.90 -8.31 17.46
N LEU A 182 -9.60 -9.25 18.34
CA LEU A 182 -10.55 -10.27 18.77
C LEU A 182 -11.18 -9.94 20.12
N PRO A 183 -12.44 -10.33 20.33
CA PRO A 183 -13.14 -10.04 21.57
C PRO A 183 -12.50 -10.76 22.76
N PHE A 184 -12.56 -10.14 23.93
CA PHE A 184 -12.29 -10.81 25.21
C PHE A 184 -13.38 -10.47 26.23
N GLU A 185 -13.65 -11.43 27.10
CA GLU A 185 -14.70 -11.37 28.12
C GLU A 185 -14.07 -11.51 29.51
N VAL A 186 -14.51 -10.69 30.46
CA VAL A 186 -14.07 -10.74 31.86
C VAL A 186 -15.29 -10.77 32.77
N ASP A 187 -15.29 -11.67 33.74
CA ASP A 187 -16.34 -11.73 34.75
C ASP A 187 -16.09 -10.64 35.82
N VAL A 188 -17.02 -9.70 35.92
CA VAL A 188 -16.95 -8.54 36.83
C VAL A 188 -17.99 -8.63 37.95
N THR A 189 -18.65 -9.78 38.11
CA THR A 189 -19.77 -9.96 39.03
C THR A 189 -19.45 -9.51 40.45
N ASP A 190 -18.28 -9.89 40.96
CA ASP A 190 -17.90 -9.67 42.36
C ASP A 190 -17.37 -8.24 42.60
N GLU A 191 -16.99 -7.52 41.55
CA GLU A 191 -16.47 -6.14 41.64
C GLU A 191 -17.56 -5.08 41.48
N ILE A 192 -18.69 -5.42 40.85
CA ILE A 192 -19.83 -4.52 40.68
C ILE A 192 -20.62 -4.42 41.99
N LYS A 193 -20.63 -3.23 42.58
CA LYS A 193 -21.29 -2.92 43.85
C LYS A 193 -22.78 -2.64 43.65
N PRO A 194 -23.68 -3.44 44.25
CA PRO A 194 -25.12 -3.21 44.15
C PRO A 194 -25.56 -1.85 44.71
N GLY A 195 -26.49 -1.20 44.01
CA GLY A 195 -27.07 0.07 44.41
C GLY A 195 -26.12 1.27 44.37
N LYS A 196 -24.92 1.10 43.81
CA LYS A 196 -23.94 2.17 43.59
C LYS A 196 -23.64 2.33 42.11
N ASP A 197 -23.08 3.47 41.77
CA ASP A 197 -22.37 3.66 40.53
C ASP A 197 -21.04 2.90 40.57
N ASN A 198 -20.65 2.34 39.44
CA ASN A 198 -19.44 1.52 39.30
C ASN A 198 -18.53 2.13 38.25
N GLU A 199 -17.28 2.33 38.63
CA GLU A 199 -16.24 2.90 37.76
C GLU A 199 -15.60 1.78 36.95
N ILE A 200 -15.54 1.98 35.64
CA ILE A 200 -14.74 1.18 34.71
C ILE A 200 -13.59 2.05 34.25
N LEU A 201 -12.37 1.63 34.54
CA LEU A 201 -11.15 2.32 34.16
C LEU A 201 -10.31 1.40 33.28
N VAL A 202 -9.85 1.91 32.15
CA VAL A 202 -9.13 1.15 31.12
C VAL A 202 -7.82 1.87 30.82
N TRP A 203 -6.71 1.23 31.15
CA TRP A 203 -5.39 1.65 30.71
C TRP A 203 -5.14 1.08 29.33
N VAL A 204 -4.73 1.92 28.38
CA VAL A 204 -4.33 1.48 27.05
C VAL A 204 -2.99 2.12 26.69
N ALA A 205 -2.06 1.30 26.23
CA ALA A 205 -0.77 1.71 25.69
C ALA A 205 -0.58 1.12 24.30
N ASP A 206 -0.11 1.93 23.36
CA ASP A 206 0.16 1.53 21.99
C ASP A 206 1.06 0.30 21.94
N ALA A 207 0.65 -0.70 21.17
CA ALA A 207 1.39 -1.95 20.98
C ALA A 207 2.82 -1.71 20.49
N GLN A 208 3.06 -0.67 19.69
CA GLN A 208 4.40 -0.32 19.20
C GLN A 208 5.38 0.06 20.31
N LEU A 209 4.92 0.47 21.50
CA LEU A 209 5.79 0.70 22.66
C LEU A 209 6.45 -0.59 23.16
N PHE A 210 5.94 -1.75 22.75
CA PHE A 210 6.47 -3.08 23.05
C PHE A 210 7.35 -3.65 21.92
N ASN A 211 7.61 -2.87 20.86
CA ASN A 211 8.50 -3.32 19.79
C ASN A 211 9.91 -3.61 20.33
N GLN A 212 10.50 -4.69 19.84
CA GLN A 212 11.86 -5.12 20.12
C GLN A 212 12.64 -5.23 18.80
N PRO A 213 13.07 -4.10 18.20
CA PRO A 213 13.75 -4.11 16.90
C PRO A 213 14.98 -5.02 16.92
N GLY A 214 15.11 -5.86 15.91
CA GLY A 214 16.25 -6.74 15.73
C GLY A 214 16.37 -7.21 14.28
N LYS A 215 17.37 -8.07 14.02
CA LYS A 215 17.68 -8.56 12.67
C LYS A 215 16.49 -9.30 12.01
N TYR A 216 15.69 -10.00 12.80
CA TYR A 216 14.60 -10.85 12.33
C TYR A 216 13.23 -10.34 12.79
N GLY A 217 13.03 -9.03 12.61
CA GLY A 217 11.77 -8.33 12.91
C GLY A 217 11.73 -7.59 14.25
N ARG A 218 10.56 -7.03 14.56
CA ARG A 218 10.37 -6.06 15.66
C ARG A 218 9.17 -6.32 16.56
N ARG A 219 8.08 -6.93 16.07
CA ARG A 219 6.82 -7.11 16.80
C ARG A 219 6.75 -8.47 17.49
N ILE A 220 6.44 -8.46 18.78
CA ILE A 220 6.15 -9.66 19.56
C ILE A 220 4.64 -9.95 19.68
N TYR A 221 3.81 -9.18 18.98
CA TYR A 221 2.34 -9.24 19.02
C TYR A 221 1.78 -9.32 17.60
N VAL A 222 0.52 -9.73 17.49
CA VAL A 222 -0.22 -9.79 16.23
C VAL A 222 -0.85 -8.42 15.97
N ALA A 223 -0.66 -7.88 14.76
CA ALA A 223 -1.01 -6.48 14.47
C ALA A 223 -1.60 -6.25 13.08
N GLY A 224 -1.70 -7.29 12.24
CA GLY A 224 -2.25 -7.17 10.89
C GLY A 224 -1.51 -6.15 10.02
N SER A 225 -2.23 -5.58 9.06
CA SER A 225 -1.75 -4.50 8.21
C SER A 225 -2.27 -3.14 8.71
N PHE A 226 -1.94 -2.06 7.99
CA PHE A 226 -2.38 -0.67 8.18
C PHE A 226 -3.14 -0.33 9.48
N TRP A 227 -4.46 -0.59 9.55
CA TRP A 227 -5.31 -0.17 10.66
C TRP A 227 -4.95 -0.81 11.99
N GLY A 228 -4.72 -2.12 12.05
CA GLY A 228 -4.34 -2.82 13.27
C GLY A 228 -3.03 -2.33 13.89
N GLN A 229 -2.10 -1.84 13.06
CA GLN A 229 -0.85 -1.23 13.53
C GLN A 229 -0.99 0.24 13.96
N HIS A 230 -2.11 0.88 13.60
CA HIS A 230 -2.37 2.30 13.83
C HIS A 230 -3.30 2.55 15.00
N ALA A 231 -4.35 1.74 15.18
CA ALA A 231 -5.40 1.98 16.15
C ALA A 231 -4.87 1.95 17.60
N ILE A 232 -5.14 3.02 18.37
CA ILE A 232 -4.85 3.08 19.81
C ILE A 232 -6.14 3.43 20.56
N GLY A 233 -6.58 2.52 21.45
CA GLY A 233 -7.83 2.66 22.21
C GLY A 233 -8.93 1.70 21.78
N ILE A 234 -10.11 1.87 22.37
CA ILE A 234 -11.27 0.99 22.18
C ILE A 234 -11.91 1.29 20.82
N TRP A 235 -11.70 0.39 19.85
CA TRP A 235 -12.09 0.64 18.45
C TRP A 235 -13.24 -0.23 17.96
N GLN A 236 -13.74 -1.18 18.76
CA GLN A 236 -15.03 -1.85 18.56
C GLN A 236 -15.85 -1.83 19.86
N ASP A 237 -17.09 -2.33 19.79
CA ASP A 237 -18.10 -2.15 20.83
C ASP A 237 -17.68 -2.69 22.20
N VAL A 238 -18.25 -2.07 23.25
CA VAL A 238 -18.13 -2.52 24.64
C VAL A 238 -19.51 -2.88 25.16
N ASN A 239 -19.64 -4.04 25.79
CA ASN A 239 -20.92 -4.52 26.31
C ASN A 239 -20.77 -5.09 27.72
N LEU A 240 -21.76 -4.82 28.58
CA LEU A 240 -21.94 -5.55 29.84
C LEU A 240 -23.10 -6.53 29.69
N ILE A 241 -22.82 -7.82 29.83
CA ILE A 241 -23.76 -8.91 29.61
C ILE A 241 -24.12 -9.54 30.95
N ALA A 242 -25.40 -9.64 31.26
CA ALA A 242 -25.89 -10.38 32.41
C ALA A 242 -26.39 -11.76 31.98
N LYS A 243 -25.72 -12.83 32.45
CA LYS A 243 -26.02 -14.23 32.14
C LYS A 243 -26.47 -14.99 33.40
N PRO A 244 -27.34 -16.01 33.29
CA PRO A 244 -27.68 -16.88 34.44
C PRO A 244 -26.44 -17.60 35.02
N VAL A 245 -26.52 -18.06 36.28
CA VAL A 245 -25.42 -18.78 36.96
C VAL A 245 -25.05 -20.10 36.29
N VAL A 246 -26.06 -20.80 35.75
CA VAL A 246 -25.88 -21.94 34.83
C VAL A 246 -26.28 -21.47 33.45
N ASN A 247 -25.34 -21.46 32.51
CA ASN A 247 -25.57 -20.86 31.20
C ASN A 247 -24.78 -21.58 30.10
N ILE A 248 -25.23 -21.39 28.86
CA ILE A 248 -24.52 -21.83 27.66
C ILE A 248 -23.43 -20.82 27.33
N GLN A 249 -22.17 -21.24 27.43
CA GLN A 249 -21.00 -20.40 27.15
C GLN A 249 -20.70 -20.35 25.66
N ASN A 250 -20.76 -21.50 24.98
CA ASN A 250 -20.38 -21.62 23.58
C ASN A 250 -21.24 -22.69 22.89
N THR A 251 -21.59 -22.42 21.64
CA THR A 251 -22.30 -23.34 20.75
C THR A 251 -21.52 -23.49 19.44
N PHE A 252 -21.24 -24.71 19.02
CA PHE A 252 -20.66 -25.02 17.71
C PHE A 252 -21.62 -25.90 16.92
N VAL A 253 -22.13 -25.35 15.81
CA VAL A 253 -23.02 -26.07 14.89
C VAL A 253 -22.17 -26.72 13.78
N LYS A 254 -22.34 -28.03 13.60
CA LYS A 254 -21.60 -28.86 12.65
C LYS A 254 -22.57 -29.51 11.65
N PRO A 255 -22.91 -28.83 10.55
CA PRO A 255 -23.65 -29.45 9.45
C PRO A 255 -22.80 -30.51 8.75
N SER A 256 -23.36 -31.68 8.47
CA SER A 256 -22.78 -32.66 7.54
C SER A 256 -23.85 -33.15 6.56
N LEU A 257 -23.74 -32.68 5.33
CA LEU A 257 -24.66 -33.07 4.25
C LEU A 257 -24.37 -34.51 3.81
N ALA A 258 -23.10 -34.92 3.75
CA ALA A 258 -22.71 -36.28 3.40
C ALA A 258 -23.35 -37.36 4.29
N THR A 259 -23.62 -37.04 5.56
CA THR A 259 -24.23 -37.97 6.52
C THR A 259 -25.69 -37.63 6.89
N ASP A 260 -26.25 -36.58 6.29
CA ASP A 260 -27.56 -35.97 6.66
C ASP A 260 -27.68 -35.70 8.17
N MET A 261 -26.59 -35.27 8.81
CA MET A 261 -26.53 -35.07 10.26
C MET A 261 -26.23 -33.62 10.63
N LEU A 262 -27.12 -33.04 11.44
CA LEU A 262 -26.84 -31.78 12.14
C LEU A 262 -26.37 -32.12 13.56
N THR A 263 -25.12 -31.82 13.86
CA THR A 263 -24.55 -31.99 15.21
C THR A 263 -24.30 -30.63 15.86
N VAL A 264 -24.61 -30.51 17.14
CA VAL A 264 -24.40 -29.32 17.95
C VAL A 264 -23.60 -29.70 19.18
N GLU A 265 -22.48 -29.03 19.38
CA GLU A 265 -21.71 -29.07 20.62
C GLU A 265 -21.97 -27.82 21.44
N ALA A 266 -22.48 -28.00 22.66
CA ALA A 266 -22.77 -26.92 23.59
C ALA A 266 -21.91 -27.07 24.84
N THR A 267 -21.19 -26.00 25.20
CA THR A 267 -20.43 -25.91 26.44
C THR A 267 -21.26 -25.14 27.46
N ILE A 268 -21.53 -25.79 28.59
CA ILE A 268 -22.34 -25.25 29.68
C ILE A 268 -21.45 -24.98 30.87
N SER A 269 -21.56 -23.78 31.44
CA SER A 269 -20.89 -23.39 32.67
C SER A 269 -21.84 -23.45 33.84
N ASN A 270 -21.33 -23.90 34.99
CA ASN A 270 -21.97 -23.79 36.28
C ASN A 270 -21.04 -23.02 37.21
N THR A 271 -21.44 -21.80 37.58
CA THR A 271 -20.70 -20.93 38.51
C THR A 271 -21.26 -20.98 39.94
N SER A 272 -22.14 -21.93 40.25
CA SER A 272 -22.67 -22.14 41.61
C SER A 272 -21.82 -23.11 42.42
N ASP A 273 -22.02 -23.10 43.75
CA ASP A 273 -21.33 -24.00 44.69
C ASP A 273 -21.86 -25.44 44.74
N LYS A 274 -22.81 -25.78 43.86
CA LYS A 274 -23.49 -27.08 43.87
C LYS A 274 -23.45 -27.70 42.49
N VAL A 275 -23.39 -29.03 42.45
CA VAL A 275 -23.63 -29.78 41.23
C VAL A 275 -25.02 -29.40 40.68
N ARG A 276 -25.10 -29.24 39.36
CA ARG A 276 -26.35 -28.91 38.65
C ARG A 276 -26.61 -29.98 37.61
N GLU A 277 -27.73 -30.66 37.75
CA GLU A 277 -28.27 -31.53 36.70
C GLU A 277 -29.27 -30.72 35.89
N VAL A 278 -29.02 -30.56 34.60
CA VAL A 278 -29.90 -29.80 33.70
C VAL A 278 -30.19 -30.61 32.45
N ASN A 279 -31.33 -30.31 31.82
CA ASN A 279 -31.73 -30.87 30.55
C ASN A 279 -31.58 -29.82 29.45
N VAL A 280 -30.97 -30.21 28.33
CA VAL A 280 -30.66 -29.29 27.23
C VAL A 280 -31.32 -29.79 25.97
N SER A 281 -32.15 -28.94 25.37
CA SER A 281 -32.83 -29.19 24.09
C SER A 281 -32.53 -28.06 23.12
N GLY A 282 -32.93 -28.23 21.85
CA GLY A 282 -32.72 -27.20 20.85
C GLY A 282 -33.80 -27.19 19.78
N ASP A 283 -34.20 -26.02 19.32
CA ASP A 283 -35.13 -25.84 18.21
C ASP A 283 -34.44 -25.11 17.06
N VAL A 284 -34.67 -25.56 15.83
CA VAL A 284 -34.13 -24.95 14.61
C VAL A 284 -35.28 -24.41 13.78
N SER A 285 -35.20 -23.14 13.42
CA SER A 285 -36.14 -22.46 12.53
C SER A 285 -35.41 -21.81 11.36
N PRO A 286 -36.04 -21.69 10.18
CA PRO A 286 -35.51 -20.83 9.11
C PRO A 286 -35.32 -19.40 9.61
N TRP A 287 -34.17 -18.79 9.28
CA TRP A 287 -33.90 -17.38 9.52
C TRP A 287 -34.28 -16.59 8.27
N VAL A 288 -35.24 -15.68 8.41
CA VAL A 288 -35.82 -14.96 7.28
C VAL A 288 -35.29 -13.54 7.27
N ASN A 289 -34.54 -13.18 6.22
CA ASN A 289 -34.10 -11.81 6.00
C ASN A 289 -35.29 -10.93 5.61
N LEU A 290 -35.54 -9.86 6.36
CA LEU A 290 -36.57 -8.87 6.14
C LEU A 290 -35.99 -7.47 5.84
N ALA A 291 -34.67 -7.37 5.64
CA ALA A 291 -34.03 -6.14 5.17
C ALA A 291 -34.61 -5.71 3.82
N GLY A 292 -34.54 -4.41 3.53
CA GLY A 292 -34.99 -3.92 2.24
C GLY A 292 -34.01 -4.29 1.12
N LYS A 293 -34.24 -3.74 -0.08
CA LYS A 293 -33.44 -4.08 -1.28
C LYS A 293 -32.71 -2.89 -1.89
N ASP A 294 -32.99 -1.68 -1.41
CA ASP A 294 -32.29 -0.48 -1.86
C ASP A 294 -31.04 -0.24 -1.02
N VAL A 295 -30.20 0.68 -1.50
CA VAL A 295 -28.89 1.01 -0.92
C VAL A 295 -28.96 1.47 0.54
N ILE A 296 -30.08 2.05 0.98
CA ILE A 296 -30.27 2.55 2.35
C ILE A 296 -30.78 1.44 3.27
N SER A 297 -31.78 0.68 2.84
CA SER A 297 -32.48 -0.27 3.71
C SER A 297 -31.93 -1.70 3.67
N ALA A 298 -31.19 -2.08 2.62
CA ALA A 298 -30.59 -3.41 2.52
C ALA A 298 -29.47 -3.70 3.54
N PRO A 299 -28.61 -2.71 3.91
CA PRO A 299 -27.60 -2.93 4.94
C PRO A 299 -28.14 -2.97 6.38
N GLU A 300 -29.38 -2.52 6.60
CA GLU A 300 -30.00 -2.46 7.92
C GLU A 300 -30.47 -3.85 8.37
N PRO A 301 -29.96 -4.39 9.49
CA PRO A 301 -30.30 -5.74 9.91
C PRO A 301 -31.77 -5.80 10.34
N LYS A 302 -32.52 -6.69 9.70
CA LYS A 302 -33.92 -6.95 10.03
C LYS A 302 -34.29 -8.37 9.65
N TRP A 303 -34.83 -9.13 10.59
CA TRP A 303 -35.12 -10.54 10.38
C TRP A 303 -36.15 -11.09 11.37
N GLU A 304 -36.60 -12.31 11.10
CA GLU A 304 -37.41 -13.11 12.03
C GLU A 304 -37.08 -14.61 11.91
N LEU A 305 -37.53 -15.39 12.89
CA LEU A 305 -37.51 -16.85 12.80
C LEU A 305 -38.86 -17.34 12.27
N GLY A 306 -38.80 -18.23 11.28
CA GLY A 306 -39.98 -18.97 10.82
C GLY A 306 -40.40 -20.08 11.78
N THR A 307 -41.33 -20.91 11.32
CA THR A 307 -41.81 -22.08 12.06
C THR A 307 -40.69 -23.09 12.30
N THR A 308 -40.64 -23.67 13.50
CA THR A 308 -39.67 -24.71 13.88
C THR A 308 -39.68 -25.88 12.91
N ALA A 309 -38.52 -26.16 12.32
CA ALA A 309 -38.30 -27.22 11.34
C ALA A 309 -37.69 -28.48 11.96
N LEU A 310 -36.87 -28.34 13.00
CA LEU A 310 -36.25 -29.45 13.74
C LEU A 310 -36.26 -29.17 15.24
N SER A 311 -36.36 -30.23 16.06
CA SER A 311 -36.22 -30.15 17.51
C SER A 311 -35.31 -31.28 18.00
N PHE A 312 -34.21 -30.91 18.64
CA PHE A 312 -33.33 -31.84 19.34
C PHE A 312 -34.02 -32.31 20.63
N PRO A 313 -34.07 -33.63 20.89
CA PRO A 313 -34.61 -34.13 22.15
C PRO A 313 -33.75 -33.64 23.33
N GLY A 314 -34.40 -33.44 24.47
CA GLY A 314 -33.72 -33.06 25.71
C GLY A 314 -32.68 -34.10 26.13
N LYS A 315 -31.46 -33.65 26.40
CA LYS A 315 -30.37 -34.46 26.97
C LYS A 315 -29.96 -33.93 28.32
N LYS A 316 -29.96 -34.81 29.32
CA LYS A 316 -29.47 -34.49 30.66
C LYS A 316 -27.95 -34.43 30.71
N ILE A 317 -27.43 -33.49 31.49
CA ILE A 317 -26.02 -33.36 31.81
C ILE A 317 -25.85 -32.87 33.25
N SER A 318 -24.84 -33.40 33.93
CA SER A 318 -24.42 -32.94 35.26
C SER A 318 -23.17 -32.08 35.13
N ILE A 319 -23.20 -30.88 35.69
CA ILE A 319 -22.05 -29.96 35.72
C ILE A 319 -21.63 -29.74 37.17
N ASN A 320 -20.35 -29.97 37.46
CA ASN A 320 -19.77 -29.74 38.78
C ASN A 320 -19.78 -28.25 39.15
N PRO A 321 -19.66 -27.91 40.45
CA PRO A 321 -19.46 -26.54 40.88
C PRO A 321 -18.25 -25.89 40.19
N HIS A 322 -18.37 -24.62 39.82
CA HIS A 322 -17.28 -23.81 39.25
C HIS A 322 -16.57 -24.47 38.05
N SER A 323 -17.33 -25.21 37.24
CA SER A 323 -16.77 -25.97 36.11
C SER A 323 -17.59 -25.77 34.83
N GLN A 324 -17.03 -26.30 33.74
CA GLN A 324 -17.73 -26.40 32.45
C GLN A 324 -17.91 -27.88 32.09
N ALA A 325 -18.93 -28.17 31.29
CA ALA A 325 -19.11 -29.47 30.67
C ALA A 325 -19.64 -29.29 29.24
N THR A 326 -19.17 -30.13 28.33
CA THR A 326 -19.60 -30.11 26.92
C THR A 326 -20.55 -31.27 26.64
N LEU A 327 -21.65 -30.99 25.95
CA LEU A 327 -22.58 -32.01 25.46
C LEU A 327 -22.71 -31.93 23.94
N SER A 328 -22.93 -33.09 23.32
CA SER A 328 -23.26 -33.19 21.89
C SER A 328 -24.71 -33.63 21.71
N LEU A 329 -25.44 -32.92 20.85
CA LEU A 329 -26.76 -33.26 20.32
C LEU A 329 -26.64 -33.50 18.82
N SER A 330 -27.32 -34.52 18.29
CA SER A 330 -27.32 -34.82 16.86
C SER A 330 -28.71 -35.23 16.40
N ILE A 331 -29.12 -34.79 15.21
CA ILE A 331 -30.42 -35.12 14.60
C ILE A 331 -30.32 -35.18 13.08
N LYS A 332 -31.07 -36.10 12.45
CA LYS A 332 -31.19 -36.17 10.99
C LYS A 332 -31.98 -34.99 10.45
N VAL A 333 -31.48 -34.36 9.39
CA VAL A 333 -32.18 -33.22 8.77
C VAL A 333 -33.35 -33.71 7.92
N ASN A 334 -33.21 -34.84 7.21
CA ASN A 334 -34.26 -35.44 6.37
C ASN A 334 -34.91 -34.43 5.41
N GLY A 335 -34.12 -33.57 4.79
CA GLY A 335 -34.59 -32.56 3.82
C GLY A 335 -35.43 -31.40 4.40
N ARG A 336 -35.50 -31.23 5.73
CA ARG A 336 -36.29 -30.17 6.38
C ARG A 336 -35.60 -28.80 6.41
N LEU A 337 -34.28 -28.76 6.24
CA LEU A 337 -33.52 -27.53 6.09
C LEU A 337 -33.11 -27.36 4.63
N LYS A 338 -33.20 -26.12 4.13
CA LYS A 338 -32.69 -25.76 2.81
C LYS A 338 -31.19 -25.55 2.86
N GLU A 339 -30.49 -25.98 1.81
CA GLU A 339 -29.05 -25.80 1.69
C GLU A 339 -28.68 -24.32 1.58
N TRP A 340 -27.58 -23.93 2.24
CA TRP A 340 -26.93 -22.65 1.97
C TRP A 340 -26.00 -22.80 0.75
N THR A 341 -26.14 -21.90 -0.21
CA THR A 341 -25.24 -21.74 -1.37
C THR A 341 -25.03 -20.27 -1.68
N THR A 342 -24.09 -19.95 -2.58
CA THR A 342 -23.85 -18.56 -3.03
C THR A 342 -25.03 -17.96 -3.80
N GLU A 343 -25.90 -18.79 -4.37
CA GLU A 343 -27.11 -18.35 -5.11
C GLU A 343 -28.36 -18.36 -4.23
N HIS A 344 -28.39 -19.24 -3.23
CA HIS A 344 -29.49 -19.42 -2.31
C HIS A 344 -28.94 -19.45 -0.87
N PRO A 345 -28.64 -18.27 -0.28
CA PRO A 345 -28.06 -18.16 1.06
C PRO A 345 -29.11 -18.44 2.15
N ASN A 346 -29.68 -19.66 2.17
CA ASN A 346 -30.67 -20.05 3.17
C ASN A 346 -30.01 -20.18 4.56
N LEU A 347 -30.46 -19.37 5.51
CA LEU A 347 -29.97 -19.35 6.89
C LEU A 347 -30.98 -19.98 7.84
N ASN A 348 -30.49 -20.46 8.99
CA ASN A 348 -31.28 -21.06 10.05
C ASN A 348 -30.83 -20.49 11.41
N GLY A 349 -31.77 -20.38 12.34
CA GLY A 349 -31.53 -20.05 13.73
C GLY A 349 -31.69 -21.28 14.62
N LEU A 350 -30.67 -21.59 15.41
CA LEU A 350 -30.72 -22.58 16.49
C LEU A 350 -30.97 -21.85 17.82
N ILE A 351 -32.00 -22.27 18.56
CA ILE A 351 -32.22 -21.86 19.95
C ILE A 351 -31.95 -23.07 20.84
N LEU A 352 -30.85 -23.04 21.59
CA LEU A 352 -30.62 -23.98 22.67
C LEU A 352 -31.28 -23.50 23.96
N THR A 353 -31.92 -24.40 24.68
CA THR A 353 -32.62 -24.11 25.94
C THR A 353 -32.12 -25.03 27.05
N ILE A 354 -31.71 -24.44 28.18
CA ILE A 354 -31.40 -25.18 29.42
C ILE A 354 -32.65 -25.19 30.31
N LYS A 355 -33.02 -26.38 30.79
CA LYS A 355 -34.09 -26.59 31.79
C LYS A 355 -33.54 -27.22 33.07
N ASP A 356 -33.92 -26.67 34.21
CA ASP A 356 -33.79 -27.31 35.53
C ASP A 356 -35.18 -27.83 35.94
N GLY A 357 -35.36 -29.15 35.90
CA GLY A 357 -36.68 -29.77 35.91
C GLY A 357 -37.53 -29.28 34.73
N ASN A 358 -38.66 -28.63 35.02
CA ASN A 358 -39.55 -28.05 34.00
C ASN A 358 -39.30 -26.56 33.75
N ASN A 359 -38.40 -25.93 34.50
CA ASN A 359 -38.16 -24.49 34.45
C ASN A 359 -37.05 -24.18 33.44
N GLU A 360 -37.33 -23.34 32.46
CA GLU A 360 -36.30 -22.77 31.58
C GLU A 360 -35.44 -21.79 32.38
N ILE A 361 -34.12 -21.92 32.28
CA ILE A 361 -33.18 -21.07 33.04
C ILE A 361 -32.21 -20.30 32.16
N ASP A 362 -31.99 -20.75 30.92
CA ASP A 362 -31.15 -20.06 29.95
C ASP A 362 -31.54 -20.41 28.51
N LYS A 363 -31.29 -19.48 27.58
CA LYS A 363 -31.37 -19.69 26.14
C LYS A 363 -30.17 -19.07 25.43
N GLN A 364 -29.70 -19.70 24.37
CA GLN A 364 -28.71 -19.13 23.46
C GLN A 364 -29.15 -19.31 22.00
N TYR A 365 -29.03 -18.24 21.23
CA TYR A 365 -29.25 -18.21 19.80
C TYR A 365 -27.93 -18.39 19.05
N THR A 366 -27.97 -19.14 17.94
CA THR A 366 -26.84 -19.26 17.01
C THR A 366 -27.37 -19.34 15.58
N ARG A 367 -26.92 -18.42 14.73
CA ARG A 367 -27.20 -18.45 13.28
C ARG A 367 -26.25 -19.42 12.58
N PHE A 368 -26.74 -20.19 11.62
CA PHE A 368 -25.92 -21.09 10.80
C PHE A 368 -26.56 -21.36 9.43
N GLY A 369 -25.81 -21.97 8.51
CA GLY A 369 -26.31 -22.47 7.22
C GLY A 369 -26.17 -23.99 7.13
N TRP A 370 -27.12 -24.66 6.48
CA TRP A 370 -27.02 -26.09 6.19
C TRP A 370 -26.16 -26.30 4.94
N ARG A 371 -24.84 -26.45 5.12
CA ARG A 371 -23.88 -26.59 4.02
C ARG A 371 -22.62 -27.34 4.42
N GLU A 372 -21.90 -27.89 3.46
CA GLU A 372 -20.66 -28.62 3.70
C GLU A 372 -19.59 -28.25 2.64
N PHE A 373 -18.42 -27.80 3.09
CA PHE A 373 -17.25 -27.58 2.23
C PHE A 373 -16.29 -28.76 2.35
N THR A 374 -15.95 -29.37 1.22
CA THR A 374 -15.06 -30.54 1.16
C THR A 374 -14.01 -30.39 0.07
N LEU A 375 -12.90 -31.12 0.18
CA LEU A 375 -11.93 -31.26 -0.91
C LEU A 375 -12.11 -32.63 -1.56
N GLN A 376 -12.23 -32.67 -2.88
CA GLN A 376 -12.31 -33.90 -3.66
C GLN A 376 -11.22 -33.90 -4.73
N GLY A 377 -10.12 -34.61 -4.44
CA GLY A 377 -8.90 -34.51 -5.24
C GLY A 377 -8.39 -33.06 -5.27
N SER A 378 -8.21 -32.50 -6.46
CA SER A 378 -7.75 -31.11 -6.65
C SER A 378 -8.88 -30.06 -6.71
N LYS A 379 -10.09 -30.40 -6.27
CA LYS A 379 -11.26 -29.50 -6.32
C LYS A 379 -11.77 -29.15 -4.94
N LEU A 380 -12.15 -27.89 -4.75
CA LEU A 380 -13.03 -27.47 -3.67
C LEU A 380 -14.49 -27.74 -4.07
N CYS A 381 -15.27 -28.31 -3.15
CA CYS A 381 -16.68 -28.61 -3.34
C CYS A 381 -17.53 -27.95 -2.26
N LEU A 382 -18.68 -27.40 -2.67
CA LEU A 382 -19.78 -26.97 -1.80
C LEU A 382 -20.95 -27.93 -2.00
N ASN A 383 -21.43 -28.54 -0.91
CA ASN A 383 -22.54 -29.50 -0.91
C ASN A 383 -22.31 -30.65 -1.92
N GLY A 384 -21.07 -31.15 -1.98
CA GLY A 384 -20.65 -32.23 -2.88
C GLY A 384 -20.44 -31.83 -4.34
N LYS A 385 -20.68 -30.57 -4.72
CA LYS A 385 -20.49 -30.07 -6.09
C LYS A 385 -19.25 -29.17 -6.18
N PRO A 386 -18.38 -29.31 -7.21
CA PRO A 386 -17.25 -28.41 -7.39
C PRO A 386 -17.68 -26.95 -7.47
N ILE A 387 -16.97 -26.07 -6.76
CA ILE A 387 -17.15 -24.62 -6.81
C ILE A 387 -15.81 -23.97 -7.15
N VAL A 388 -15.85 -22.99 -8.05
CA VAL A 388 -14.71 -22.10 -8.30
C VAL A 388 -15.00 -20.79 -7.58
N LEU A 389 -14.06 -20.38 -6.74
CA LEU A 389 -14.14 -19.14 -6.00
C LEU A 389 -13.49 -18.04 -6.83
N LYS A 390 -14.31 -17.04 -7.19
CA LYS A 390 -13.93 -15.85 -7.94
C LYS A 390 -14.04 -14.70 -6.97
N GLY A 391 -12.93 -14.05 -6.66
CA GLY A 391 -12.94 -13.11 -5.55
C GLY A 391 -12.05 -11.90 -5.66
N ASP A 392 -12.04 -11.21 -4.55
CA ASP A 392 -11.30 -9.99 -4.25
C ASP A 392 -10.70 -10.10 -2.84
N SER A 393 -9.79 -9.20 -2.52
CA SER A 393 -9.17 -9.02 -1.23
C SER A 393 -8.83 -7.54 -1.08
N TRP A 394 -8.89 -7.00 0.13
CA TRP A 394 -8.49 -5.62 0.39
C TRP A 394 -8.04 -5.46 1.82
N HIS A 395 -7.23 -4.46 2.12
CA HIS A 395 -6.83 -4.09 3.48
C HIS A 395 -7.93 -3.30 4.22
N PHE A 396 -8.01 -3.48 5.54
CA PHE A 396 -8.95 -2.70 6.34
C PHE A 396 -8.49 -1.25 6.51
N MET A 397 -9.36 -0.29 6.13
CA MET A 397 -9.04 1.14 6.05
C MET A 397 -9.71 1.98 7.15
N GLY A 398 -10.08 1.35 8.27
CA GLY A 398 -10.65 2.03 9.42
C GLY A 398 -12.08 2.53 9.20
N ILE A 399 -12.39 3.72 9.74
CA ILE A 399 -13.76 4.23 9.89
C ILE A 399 -14.65 4.12 8.64
N PRO A 400 -14.23 4.48 7.40
CA PRO A 400 -15.10 4.36 6.22
C PRO A 400 -15.61 2.93 5.97
N GLN A 401 -14.91 1.92 6.49
CA GLN A 401 -15.22 0.49 6.37
C GLN A 401 -15.86 -0.10 7.63
N MET A 402 -15.96 0.66 8.73
CA MET A 402 -16.55 0.21 9.99
C MET A 402 -18.09 0.20 9.96
N THR A 403 -18.69 -0.37 8.92
CA THR A 403 -20.14 -0.43 8.75
C THR A 403 -20.60 -1.53 7.79
N ARG A 404 -21.74 -2.17 8.13
CA ARG A 404 -22.48 -3.07 7.23
C ARG A 404 -22.78 -2.44 5.86
N ARG A 405 -22.93 -1.12 5.79
CA ARG A 405 -23.17 -0.38 4.55
C ARG A 405 -22.02 -0.56 3.55
N TYR A 406 -20.78 -0.52 4.03
CA TYR A 406 -19.61 -0.76 3.19
C TYR A 406 -19.53 -2.23 2.76
N ALA A 407 -19.72 -3.16 3.69
CA ALA A 407 -19.72 -4.60 3.39
C ALA A 407 -20.76 -4.97 2.31
N TRP A 408 -21.99 -4.47 2.44
CA TRP A 408 -23.06 -4.66 1.45
C TRP A 408 -22.68 -4.09 0.08
N ALA A 409 -22.11 -2.88 0.04
CA ALA A 409 -21.70 -2.25 -1.21
C ALA A 409 -20.56 -3.00 -1.91
N TRP A 410 -19.58 -3.48 -1.12
CA TRP A 410 -18.47 -4.28 -1.65
C TRP A 410 -18.97 -5.62 -2.20
N PHE A 411 -19.81 -6.33 -1.45
CA PHE A 411 -20.34 -7.62 -1.90
C PHE A 411 -21.28 -7.48 -3.09
N THR A 412 -22.00 -6.36 -3.19
CA THR A 412 -22.77 -6.00 -4.39
C THR A 412 -21.85 -5.77 -5.59
N LEU A 413 -20.72 -5.08 -5.41
CA LEU A 413 -19.69 -4.94 -6.46
C LEU A 413 -19.19 -6.32 -6.93
N LEU A 414 -18.93 -7.24 -6.01
CA LEU A 414 -18.50 -8.60 -6.35
C LEU A 414 -19.56 -9.36 -7.16
N GLN A 415 -20.82 -9.34 -6.72
CA GLN A 415 -21.92 -9.96 -7.48
C GLN A 415 -22.08 -9.35 -8.86
N ASN A 416 -21.97 -8.02 -8.98
CA ASN A 416 -21.99 -7.31 -10.26
C ASN A 416 -20.78 -7.65 -11.16
N SER A 417 -19.71 -8.19 -10.57
CA SER A 417 -18.53 -8.71 -11.27
C SER A 417 -18.58 -10.22 -11.52
N HIS A 418 -19.70 -10.89 -11.27
CA HIS A 418 -19.83 -12.36 -11.31
C HIS A 418 -18.84 -13.10 -10.37
N ALA A 419 -18.40 -12.40 -9.33
CA ALA A 419 -17.60 -12.94 -8.23
C ALA A 419 -18.52 -13.47 -7.11
N ASN A 420 -18.01 -14.42 -6.33
CA ASN A 420 -18.74 -15.10 -5.27
C ASN A 420 -17.90 -15.28 -3.99
N ALA A 421 -16.70 -14.70 -3.92
CA ALA A 421 -15.80 -14.86 -2.80
C ALA A 421 -15.06 -13.56 -2.43
N VAL A 422 -14.65 -13.45 -1.18
CA VAL A 422 -13.79 -12.38 -0.66
C VAL A 422 -12.79 -12.95 0.33
N ARG A 423 -11.58 -12.39 0.38
CA ARG A 423 -10.60 -12.63 1.44
C ARG A 423 -10.45 -11.36 2.29
N LEU A 424 -10.61 -11.50 3.60
CA LEU A 424 -10.56 -10.38 4.54
C LEU A 424 -9.10 -10.09 4.94
N HIS A 425 -8.38 -9.49 4.00
CA HIS A 425 -6.93 -9.30 4.09
C HIS A 425 -6.55 -8.08 4.96
N ALA A 426 -5.50 -8.05 5.79
CA ALA A 426 -4.68 -9.14 6.30
C ALA A 426 -4.84 -9.24 7.83
N GLU A 427 -6.10 -9.19 8.29
CA GLU A 427 -6.46 -9.14 9.71
C GLU A 427 -7.90 -9.60 9.92
N PRO A 428 -8.32 -9.99 11.14
CA PRO A 428 -9.72 -10.26 11.42
C PRO A 428 -10.55 -8.99 11.30
N TYR A 429 -11.52 -8.99 10.40
CA TYR A 429 -12.46 -7.87 10.25
C TYR A 429 -13.53 -7.92 11.36
N PRO A 430 -14.27 -6.81 11.58
CA PRO A 430 -15.49 -6.83 12.38
C PRO A 430 -16.49 -7.88 11.88
N SER A 431 -17.14 -8.61 12.79
CA SER A 431 -17.99 -9.77 12.46
C SER A 431 -19.18 -9.44 11.56
N PHE A 432 -19.62 -8.19 11.50
CA PHE A 432 -20.70 -7.77 10.61
C PHE A 432 -20.39 -7.98 9.12
N TYR A 433 -19.12 -8.11 8.73
CA TYR A 433 -18.72 -8.53 7.38
C TYR A 433 -19.14 -9.97 7.10
N LEU A 434 -18.93 -10.87 8.07
CA LEU A 434 -19.33 -12.27 7.97
C LEU A 434 -20.85 -12.40 7.98
N ASP A 435 -21.53 -11.59 8.80
CA ASP A 435 -23.00 -11.54 8.79
C ASP A 435 -23.56 -11.14 7.42
N MET A 436 -23.00 -10.10 6.80
CA MET A 436 -23.41 -9.67 5.47
C MET A 436 -23.08 -10.72 4.40
N ALA A 437 -21.95 -11.42 4.53
CA ALA A 437 -21.55 -12.48 3.60
C ALA A 437 -22.48 -13.70 3.70
N ASP A 438 -22.86 -14.09 4.92
CA ASP A 438 -23.84 -15.14 5.20
C ASP A 438 -25.18 -14.86 4.51
N GLU A 439 -25.64 -13.61 4.60
CA GLU A 439 -26.91 -13.12 4.08
C GLU A 439 -26.92 -12.96 2.56
N MET A 440 -25.79 -12.56 1.96
CA MET A 440 -25.65 -12.29 0.53
C MET A 440 -25.14 -13.48 -0.29
N GLY A 441 -24.69 -14.56 0.36
CA GLY A 441 -24.13 -15.72 -0.34
C GLY A 441 -22.72 -15.48 -0.87
N ILE A 442 -21.88 -14.76 -0.12
CA ILE A 442 -20.47 -14.55 -0.44
C ILE A 442 -19.61 -15.51 0.37
N CYS A 443 -18.75 -16.28 -0.29
CA CYS A 443 -17.78 -17.15 0.38
C CYS A 443 -16.63 -16.32 0.94
N VAL A 444 -16.27 -16.52 2.21
CA VAL A 444 -15.19 -15.78 2.87
C VAL A 444 -13.98 -16.70 3.11
N LEU A 445 -12.81 -16.29 2.63
CA LEU A 445 -11.53 -16.78 3.14
C LEU A 445 -11.17 -15.86 4.30
N ASP A 446 -11.42 -16.33 5.51
CA ASP A 446 -11.18 -15.53 6.69
C ASP A 446 -9.70 -15.64 7.09
N GLU A 447 -9.08 -14.54 7.50
CA GLU A 447 -7.63 -14.44 7.66
C GLU A 447 -7.20 -13.89 9.02
N THR A 448 -6.14 -14.49 9.57
CA THR A 448 -5.51 -14.01 10.81
C THR A 448 -4.76 -12.69 10.62
N GLY A 449 -4.39 -12.03 11.72
CA GLY A 449 -3.52 -10.84 11.70
C GLY A 449 -2.03 -11.16 11.58
N MET A 450 -1.66 -12.41 11.31
CA MET A 450 -0.26 -12.88 11.20
C MET A 450 0.31 -12.56 9.81
N TRP A 451 0.48 -11.27 9.57
CA TRP A 451 0.94 -10.68 8.33
C TRP A 451 2.41 -10.27 8.43
N ALA A 452 3.24 -10.73 7.49
CA ALA A 452 4.68 -10.54 7.52
C ALA A 452 5.23 -9.55 6.48
N SER A 453 4.41 -9.09 5.52
CA SER A 453 4.91 -8.36 4.34
C SER A 453 5.61 -7.04 4.64
N ASP A 454 5.46 -6.49 5.85
CA ASP A 454 6.22 -5.33 6.36
C ASP A 454 7.46 -5.68 7.20
N GLY A 455 7.92 -6.94 7.16
CA GLY A 455 9.04 -7.43 7.96
C GLY A 455 8.85 -7.26 9.47
N GLY A 456 7.61 -7.10 9.93
CA GLY A 456 7.31 -6.77 11.32
C GLY A 456 7.44 -7.93 12.31
N PRO A 457 6.93 -9.14 12.03
CA PRO A 457 7.02 -10.28 12.95
C PRO A 457 8.42 -10.56 13.48
N LYS A 458 8.57 -10.61 14.81
CA LYS A 458 9.85 -10.94 15.47
C LYS A 458 10.01 -12.45 15.63
N ILE A 459 10.46 -13.12 14.57
CA ILE A 459 10.48 -14.59 14.48
C ILE A 459 11.50 -15.25 15.42
N ASP A 460 12.47 -14.50 15.94
CA ASP A 460 13.45 -14.95 16.94
C ASP A 460 12.97 -14.78 18.40
N ALA A 461 11.79 -14.22 18.64
CA ALA A 461 11.22 -14.05 19.98
C ALA A 461 10.13 -15.10 20.29
N PRO A 462 10.22 -15.85 21.42
CA PRO A 462 9.18 -16.81 21.83
C PRO A 462 7.78 -16.21 21.98
N ASP A 463 7.68 -14.96 22.45
CA ASP A 463 6.40 -14.29 22.71
C ASP A 463 5.57 -14.08 21.44
N TYR A 464 6.22 -13.83 20.29
CA TYR A 464 5.51 -13.71 19.00
C TYR A 464 4.70 -14.98 18.71
N TRP A 465 5.33 -16.15 18.81
CA TRP A 465 4.69 -17.44 18.52
C TRP A 465 3.56 -17.77 19.50
N LYS A 466 3.75 -17.46 20.79
CA LYS A 466 2.70 -17.64 21.80
C LYS A 466 1.48 -16.78 21.49
N ASN A 467 1.71 -15.50 21.16
CA ASN A 467 0.63 -14.56 20.86
C ASN A 467 -0.07 -14.93 19.53
N SER A 468 0.67 -15.41 18.53
CA SER A 468 0.15 -15.99 17.29
C SER A 468 -0.77 -17.20 17.52
N ASP A 469 -0.36 -18.14 18.37
CA ASP A 469 -1.20 -19.30 18.70
C ASP A 469 -2.50 -18.89 19.38
N GLU A 470 -2.44 -17.96 20.33
CA GLU A 470 -3.62 -17.47 21.04
C GLU A 470 -4.57 -16.70 20.11
N HIS A 471 -4.02 -15.84 19.26
CA HIS A 471 -4.74 -15.14 18.20
C HIS A 471 -5.50 -16.12 17.32
N LEU A 472 -4.81 -17.12 16.76
CA LEU A 472 -5.41 -18.11 15.87
C LEU A 472 -6.56 -18.86 16.54
N ARG A 473 -6.38 -19.27 17.80
CA ARG A 473 -7.43 -20.01 18.53
C ARG A 473 -8.68 -19.15 18.72
N ARG A 474 -8.50 -17.90 19.16
CA ARG A 474 -9.61 -16.95 19.37
C ARG A 474 -10.31 -16.62 18.06
N PHE A 475 -9.55 -16.45 16.99
CA PHE A 475 -10.05 -16.17 15.64
C PHE A 475 -10.97 -17.28 15.12
N VAL A 476 -10.49 -18.53 15.07
CA VAL A 476 -11.31 -19.67 14.59
C VAL A 476 -12.54 -19.88 15.48
N LEU A 477 -12.39 -19.73 16.80
CA LEU A 477 -13.52 -19.90 17.74
C LEU A 477 -14.61 -18.84 17.57
N ARG A 478 -14.24 -17.58 17.26
CA ARG A 478 -15.17 -16.48 17.01
C ARG A 478 -16.06 -16.78 15.81
N ASP A 479 -15.45 -17.26 14.72
CA ASP A 479 -16.08 -17.17 13.39
C ASP A 479 -16.59 -18.51 12.83
N ARG A 480 -16.25 -19.65 13.44
CA ARG A 480 -16.54 -21.00 12.89
C ARG A 480 -18.02 -21.32 12.63
N ASN A 481 -18.96 -20.56 13.18
CA ASN A 481 -20.41 -20.76 12.91
C ASN A 481 -20.92 -20.04 11.64
N HIS A 482 -20.15 -19.13 11.04
CA HIS A 482 -20.56 -18.41 9.82
C HIS A 482 -20.54 -19.31 8.58
N PRO A 483 -21.69 -19.66 7.96
CA PRO A 483 -21.70 -20.51 6.78
C PRO A 483 -20.89 -19.95 5.60
N ALA A 484 -20.78 -18.63 5.46
CA ALA A 484 -20.01 -17.96 4.43
C ALA A 484 -18.52 -18.31 4.47
N VAL A 485 -17.93 -18.48 5.66
CA VAL A 485 -16.51 -18.83 5.77
C VAL A 485 -16.32 -20.21 5.11
N PHE A 486 -15.58 -20.29 4.02
CA PHE A 486 -15.31 -21.54 3.32
C PHE A 486 -13.99 -22.17 3.73
N GLY A 487 -13.08 -21.36 4.26
CA GLY A 487 -11.74 -21.76 4.68
C GLY A 487 -11.06 -20.72 5.55
N TRP A 488 -9.89 -21.10 6.06
CA TRP A 488 -9.08 -20.30 6.98
C TRP A 488 -7.69 -20.04 6.39
N SER A 489 -7.27 -18.77 6.33
CA SER A 489 -5.88 -18.39 6.09
C SER A 489 -5.17 -18.16 7.42
N VAL A 490 -4.19 -19.02 7.74
CA VAL A 490 -3.50 -19.02 9.03
C VAL A 490 -2.34 -18.03 9.09
N CYS A 491 -1.86 -17.52 7.96
CA CYS A 491 -0.79 -16.53 7.88
C CYS A 491 -0.65 -15.98 6.46
N ASN A 492 0.06 -14.85 6.31
CA ASN A 492 0.35 -14.23 5.02
C ASN A 492 1.85 -13.90 4.85
N GLU A 493 2.44 -14.37 3.75
CA GLU A 493 3.78 -14.03 3.26
C GLU A 493 4.92 -14.17 4.28
N ASN A 494 4.87 -15.16 5.17
CA ASN A 494 5.93 -15.38 6.15
C ASN A 494 7.19 -15.94 5.47
N MET A 495 7.08 -16.96 4.62
CA MET A 495 8.21 -17.59 3.93
C MET A 495 8.93 -16.67 2.95
N PRO A 496 8.25 -15.90 2.07
CA PRO A 496 8.91 -14.87 1.27
C PRO A 496 9.78 -13.94 2.12
N ILE A 497 9.28 -13.50 3.27
CA ILE A 497 9.97 -12.56 4.16
C ILE A 497 11.14 -13.24 4.88
N VAL A 498 10.93 -14.43 5.43
CA VAL A 498 12.00 -15.19 6.11
C VAL A 498 13.16 -15.50 5.17
N LEU A 499 12.89 -15.84 3.91
CA LEU A 499 13.90 -16.24 2.93
C LEU A 499 14.57 -15.04 2.24
N ASN A 500 13.76 -14.10 1.75
CA ASN A 500 14.24 -13.06 0.85
C ASN A 500 14.51 -11.74 1.59
N VAL A 501 13.84 -11.48 2.72
CA VAL A 501 14.01 -10.24 3.49
C VAL A 501 14.95 -10.39 4.66
N PHE A 502 14.70 -11.38 5.49
CA PHE A 502 15.53 -11.63 6.65
C PHE A 502 16.80 -12.40 6.32
N HIS A 503 16.83 -13.10 5.17
CA HIS A 503 17.86 -14.09 4.83
C HIS A 503 18.18 -14.96 6.05
N ALA A 504 17.11 -15.45 6.70
CA ALA A 504 17.20 -16.07 8.00
C ALA A 504 18.00 -17.38 7.94
N PRO A 505 18.73 -17.75 9.00
CA PRO A 505 19.41 -19.04 9.06
C PRO A 505 18.41 -20.20 8.99
N ASP A 506 18.85 -21.34 8.47
CA ASP A 506 18.05 -22.56 8.29
C ASP A 506 17.24 -22.97 9.53
N SER A 507 17.76 -22.71 10.74
CA SER A 507 17.06 -23.01 11.99
C SER A 507 15.77 -22.21 12.14
N LEU A 508 15.77 -20.93 11.75
CA LEU A 508 14.58 -20.08 11.79
C LEU A 508 13.62 -20.40 10.63
N VAL A 509 14.15 -20.71 9.45
CA VAL A 509 13.34 -21.19 8.31
C VAL A 509 12.58 -22.47 8.70
N LYS A 510 13.27 -23.46 9.28
CA LYS A 510 12.64 -24.71 9.75
C LYS A 510 11.62 -24.47 10.85
N ARG A 511 11.90 -23.54 11.78
CA ARG A 511 10.93 -23.14 12.81
C ARG A 511 9.67 -22.55 12.20
N GLN A 512 9.80 -21.61 11.26
CA GLN A 512 8.66 -20.99 10.58
C GLN A 512 7.74 -22.03 9.95
N VAL A 513 8.30 -23.00 9.21
CA VAL A 513 7.52 -24.10 8.62
C VAL A 513 6.84 -24.95 9.69
N ALA A 514 7.53 -25.26 10.79
CA ALA A 514 6.95 -26.03 11.89
C ALA A 514 5.77 -25.30 12.57
N GLU A 515 5.87 -23.98 12.76
CA GLU A 515 4.81 -23.17 13.35
C GLU A 515 3.60 -23.03 12.40
N ILE A 516 3.82 -22.86 11.10
CA ILE A 516 2.73 -22.91 10.11
C ILE A 516 2.00 -24.26 10.15
N ASN A 517 2.73 -25.38 10.21
CA ASN A 517 2.13 -26.71 10.32
C ASN A 517 1.35 -26.90 11.62
N LYS A 518 1.83 -26.33 12.72
CA LYS A 518 1.14 -26.32 14.01
C LYS A 518 -0.13 -25.47 13.96
N TRP A 519 -0.10 -24.30 13.33
CA TRP A 519 -1.28 -23.47 13.12
C TRP A 519 -2.35 -24.19 12.30
N ILE A 520 -1.96 -24.86 11.21
CA ILE A 520 -2.89 -25.70 10.43
C ILE A 520 -3.55 -26.76 11.32
N ALA A 521 -2.76 -27.47 12.15
CA ALA A 521 -3.28 -28.50 13.04
C ALA A 521 -4.21 -27.93 14.13
N ILE A 522 -3.90 -26.75 14.69
CA ILE A 522 -4.78 -26.05 15.64
C ILE A 522 -6.12 -25.72 14.97
N THR A 523 -6.10 -25.17 13.76
CA THR A 523 -7.30 -24.83 13.00
C THR A 523 -8.15 -26.06 12.72
N GLN A 524 -7.54 -27.16 12.24
CA GLN A 524 -8.24 -28.43 12.00
C GLN A 524 -8.91 -28.99 13.26
N GLY A 525 -8.25 -28.87 14.42
CA GLY A 525 -8.79 -29.34 15.69
C GLY A 525 -9.96 -28.49 16.20
N LEU A 526 -9.93 -27.18 15.96
CA LEU A 526 -10.97 -26.25 16.41
C LEU A 526 -12.17 -26.21 15.47
N ASP A 527 -11.96 -26.42 14.18
CA ASP A 527 -12.98 -26.46 13.15
C ASP A 527 -12.72 -27.58 12.12
N PRO A 528 -13.27 -28.77 12.33
CA PRO A 528 -13.19 -29.87 11.37
C PRO A 528 -14.19 -29.73 10.21
N THR A 529 -15.02 -28.67 10.17
CA THR A 529 -16.10 -28.51 9.18
C THR A 529 -15.67 -27.76 7.91
N ARG A 530 -14.44 -27.24 7.90
CA ARG A 530 -13.83 -26.56 6.75
C ARG A 530 -12.55 -27.26 6.38
N ALA A 531 -12.54 -27.82 5.17
CA ALA A 531 -11.38 -28.55 4.68
C ALA A 531 -10.31 -27.64 4.06
N TRP A 532 -10.65 -26.39 3.71
CA TRP A 532 -9.72 -25.40 3.18
C TRP A 532 -9.00 -24.66 4.31
N ILE A 533 -7.70 -24.90 4.45
CA ILE A 533 -6.82 -24.20 5.39
C ILE A 533 -5.54 -23.88 4.62
N SER A 534 -5.17 -22.60 4.51
CA SER A 534 -4.00 -22.15 3.74
C SER A 534 -3.07 -21.30 4.60
N GLY A 535 -1.79 -21.26 4.21
CA GLY A 535 -0.93 -20.11 4.44
C GLY A 535 -0.79 -19.40 3.09
N ASP A 536 -1.25 -18.17 3.01
CA ASP A 536 -1.36 -17.46 1.74
C ASP A 536 0.00 -16.83 1.35
N GLY A 537 0.42 -17.09 0.11
CA GLY A 537 1.72 -16.64 -0.41
C GLY A 537 2.91 -17.52 0.01
N GLU A 538 2.71 -18.63 0.72
CA GLU A 538 3.77 -19.46 1.32
C GLU A 538 4.40 -20.48 0.34
N THR A 539 4.40 -20.20 -0.96
CA THR A 539 4.66 -21.21 -2.02
C THR A 539 6.06 -21.83 -2.00
N GLN A 540 7.04 -21.15 -1.40
CA GLN A 540 8.43 -21.59 -1.30
C GLN A 540 8.59 -22.81 -0.37
N ALA A 541 7.61 -23.09 0.50
CA ALA A 541 7.67 -24.20 1.46
C ALA A 541 6.65 -25.32 1.18
N ILE A 542 5.99 -25.34 0.01
CA ILE A 542 4.87 -26.27 -0.30
C ILE A 542 5.23 -27.74 -0.02
N ALA A 543 6.45 -28.16 -0.35
CA ALA A 543 6.87 -29.55 -0.19
C ALA A 543 6.93 -30.01 1.28
N THR A 544 7.08 -29.08 2.22
CA THR A 544 7.22 -29.34 3.67
C THR A 544 6.02 -28.88 4.49
N MET A 545 5.09 -28.14 3.89
CA MET A 545 3.87 -27.70 4.55
C MET A 545 2.75 -28.74 4.45
N ASN A 546 2.06 -28.95 5.57
CA ASN A 546 0.89 -29.82 5.71
C ASN A 546 -0.41 -29.17 5.24
N SER A 547 -0.32 -28.04 4.53
CA SER A 547 -1.49 -27.34 4.01
C SER A 547 -2.30 -28.27 3.07
N PRO A 548 -3.62 -28.41 3.28
CA PRO A 548 -4.48 -29.19 2.38
C PRO A 548 -4.64 -28.55 0.99
N VAL A 549 -4.31 -27.26 0.84
CA VAL A 549 -4.43 -26.48 -0.40
C VAL A 549 -3.16 -25.69 -0.70
N ILE A 550 -3.06 -25.12 -1.90
CA ILE A 550 -1.90 -24.32 -2.34
C ILE A 550 -2.37 -22.94 -2.80
N ILE A 551 -1.87 -21.88 -2.17
CA ILE A 551 -2.21 -20.50 -2.53
C ILE A 551 -0.94 -19.70 -2.84
N GLY A 552 -0.85 -19.24 -4.09
CA GLY A 552 0.21 -18.35 -4.56
C GLY A 552 -0.20 -16.89 -4.63
N HIS A 553 0.77 -16.01 -4.84
CA HIS A 553 0.63 -14.55 -4.93
C HIS A 553 1.20 -14.01 -6.24
N TYR A 554 0.73 -12.81 -6.62
CA TYR A 554 1.06 -11.96 -7.76
C TYR A 554 1.03 -12.59 -9.16
N GLY A 555 0.45 -13.79 -9.23
CA GLY A 555 0.39 -14.57 -10.45
C GLY A 555 1.75 -15.06 -10.93
N GLY A 556 1.83 -15.48 -12.18
CA GLY A 556 3.07 -16.01 -12.73
C GLY A 556 2.95 -16.35 -14.20
N THR A 557 4.04 -16.89 -14.74
CA THR A 557 4.06 -17.41 -16.11
C THR A 557 3.18 -18.65 -16.22
N ASP A 558 2.89 -19.04 -17.47
CA ASP A 558 2.22 -20.31 -17.78
C ASP A 558 2.88 -21.51 -17.07
N GLU A 559 4.21 -21.46 -16.92
CA GLU A 559 4.98 -22.50 -16.24
C GLU A 559 4.74 -22.53 -14.73
N ASN A 560 4.64 -21.35 -14.09
CA ASN A 560 4.35 -21.26 -12.66
C ASN A 560 2.99 -21.89 -12.34
N TYR A 561 1.95 -21.57 -13.12
CA TYR A 561 0.61 -22.12 -12.89
C TYR A 561 0.51 -23.62 -13.24
N ARG A 562 1.24 -24.06 -14.28
CA ARG A 562 1.40 -25.48 -14.57
C ARG A 562 2.04 -26.23 -13.40
N ASP A 563 3.07 -25.67 -12.77
CA ASP A 563 3.71 -26.30 -11.61
C ASP A 563 2.75 -26.39 -10.40
N LEU A 564 2.10 -25.28 -10.03
CA LEU A 564 1.16 -25.25 -8.89
C LEU A 564 -0.01 -26.22 -9.10
N SER A 565 -0.61 -26.23 -10.29
CA SER A 565 -1.73 -27.14 -10.61
C SER A 565 -1.32 -28.61 -10.66
N SER A 566 -0.05 -28.93 -10.91
CA SER A 566 0.44 -30.32 -11.00
C SER A 566 0.53 -31.03 -9.64
N LYS A 567 0.45 -30.31 -8.51
CA LYS A 567 0.69 -30.87 -7.17
C LYS A 567 -0.48 -31.70 -6.60
N GLY A 568 -1.58 -31.86 -7.35
CA GLY A 568 -2.70 -32.74 -6.98
C GLY A 568 -3.58 -32.26 -5.81
N LYS A 569 -3.34 -31.05 -5.29
CA LYS A 569 -4.18 -30.38 -4.28
C LYS A 569 -5.05 -29.31 -4.93
N PRO A 570 -6.17 -28.90 -4.31
CA PRO A 570 -6.84 -27.67 -4.68
C PRO A 570 -5.86 -26.50 -4.57
N TRP A 571 -5.89 -25.64 -5.56
CA TRP A 571 -4.93 -24.54 -5.67
C TRP A 571 -5.59 -23.27 -6.20
N GLY A 572 -4.91 -22.14 -6.00
CA GLY A 572 -5.37 -20.86 -6.50
C GLY A 572 -4.36 -19.74 -6.27
N ILE A 573 -4.79 -18.52 -6.57
CA ILE A 573 -4.03 -17.29 -6.32
C ILE A 573 -4.89 -16.36 -5.46
N GLY A 574 -4.37 -15.98 -4.29
CA GLY A 574 -5.05 -15.13 -3.31
C GLY A 574 -4.87 -13.63 -3.55
N GLU A 575 -3.82 -13.28 -4.29
CA GLU A 575 -3.49 -11.92 -4.73
C GLU A 575 -2.98 -12.02 -6.16
N ALA A 576 -3.75 -11.57 -7.16
CA ALA A 576 -3.30 -11.56 -8.55
C ALA A 576 -3.35 -10.15 -9.14
N GLY A 577 -2.50 -9.89 -10.11
CA GLY A 577 -2.50 -8.67 -10.88
C GLY A 577 -1.51 -7.63 -10.36
N MET A 578 -1.24 -6.66 -11.22
CA MET A 578 -0.26 -5.60 -10.96
C MET A 578 -0.88 -4.25 -10.56
N ALA A 579 -2.19 -4.23 -10.27
CA ALA A 579 -2.95 -3.00 -10.07
C ALA A 579 -2.39 -2.08 -8.97
N TYR A 580 -1.90 -2.66 -7.88
CA TYR A 580 -1.34 -1.95 -6.72
C TYR A 580 0.03 -1.31 -6.99
N TYR A 581 0.94 -2.02 -7.65
CA TYR A 581 2.35 -1.61 -7.75
C TYR A 581 2.75 -1.10 -9.12
N ALA A 582 2.11 -1.57 -10.21
CA ALA A 582 2.57 -1.27 -11.57
C ALA A 582 2.68 0.23 -11.81
N THR A 583 3.84 0.68 -12.23
CA THR A 583 4.03 2.02 -12.79
C THR A 583 3.47 2.08 -14.22
N PRO A 584 3.32 3.28 -14.81
CA PRO A 584 3.07 3.43 -16.24
C PRO A 584 3.99 2.60 -17.13
N LYS A 585 5.28 2.48 -16.78
CA LYS A 585 6.26 1.68 -17.53
C LYS A 585 5.91 0.19 -17.54
N GLN A 586 5.53 -0.36 -16.39
CA GLN A 586 5.15 -1.77 -16.28
C GLN A 586 3.82 -2.06 -16.97
N SER A 587 2.82 -1.17 -16.85
CA SER A 587 1.54 -1.37 -17.54
C SER A 587 1.62 -1.14 -19.06
N ALA A 588 2.61 -0.37 -19.53
CA ALA A 588 2.84 -0.12 -20.95
C ALA A 588 3.22 -1.38 -21.73
N GLU A 589 3.65 -2.46 -21.09
CA GLU A 589 3.85 -3.77 -21.74
C GLU A 589 2.55 -4.30 -22.39
N TYR A 590 1.39 -3.83 -21.93
CA TYR A 590 0.08 -4.28 -22.39
C TYR A 590 -0.61 -3.30 -23.33
N ASN A 591 -0.35 -2.00 -23.21
CA ASN A 591 -1.03 -0.97 -24.03
C ASN A 591 -0.14 0.21 -24.49
N GLY A 592 1.18 0.09 -24.36
CA GLY A 592 2.15 1.05 -24.85
C GLY A 592 2.01 2.46 -24.24
N ASN A 593 2.16 3.48 -25.10
CA ASN A 593 2.19 4.90 -24.71
C ASN A 593 0.96 5.37 -23.94
N ARG A 594 -0.16 4.66 -24.07
CA ARG A 594 -1.42 4.97 -23.39
C ARG A 594 -1.29 4.94 -21.86
N SER A 595 -0.44 4.06 -21.33
CA SER A 595 -0.18 3.96 -19.88
C SER A 595 0.39 5.23 -19.25
N TYR A 596 1.09 6.07 -20.03
CA TYR A 596 1.75 7.28 -19.52
C TYR A 596 0.85 8.52 -19.53
N GLU A 597 -0.29 8.45 -20.24
CA GLU A 597 -1.16 9.61 -20.48
C GLU A 597 -2.07 9.96 -19.31
N SER A 598 -2.57 8.95 -18.60
CA SER A 598 -3.55 9.12 -17.53
C SER A 598 -3.70 7.86 -16.69
N GLN A 599 -4.34 8.00 -15.53
CA GLN A 599 -4.76 6.86 -14.72
C GLN A 599 -5.71 5.94 -15.50
N GLN A 600 -6.60 6.51 -16.31
CA GLN A 600 -7.45 5.75 -17.20
C GLN A 600 -6.61 4.87 -18.16
N GLY A 601 -5.62 5.47 -18.82
CA GLY A 601 -4.71 4.75 -19.72
C GLY A 601 -3.89 3.67 -19.03
N ARG A 602 -3.38 3.94 -17.82
CA ARG A 602 -2.72 2.90 -16.99
C ARG A 602 -3.68 1.75 -16.67
N MET A 603 -4.91 2.05 -16.26
CA MET A 603 -5.89 1.03 -15.89
C MET A 603 -6.35 0.19 -17.09
N GLU A 604 -6.25 0.68 -18.32
CA GLU A 604 -6.47 -0.11 -19.55
C GLU A 604 -5.41 -1.22 -19.69
N GLY A 605 -4.14 -0.92 -19.43
CA GLY A 605 -3.06 -1.92 -19.46
C GLY A 605 -3.19 -2.96 -18.33
N VAL A 606 -3.53 -2.50 -17.12
CA VAL A 606 -3.81 -3.39 -15.98
C VAL A 606 -5.02 -4.30 -16.25
N ALA A 607 -6.05 -3.79 -16.94
CA ALA A 607 -7.22 -4.58 -17.31
C ALA A 607 -6.85 -5.74 -18.27
N ASP A 608 -6.00 -5.46 -19.26
CA ASP A 608 -5.55 -6.46 -20.24
C ASP A 608 -4.67 -7.54 -19.58
N GLU A 609 -3.85 -7.17 -18.60
CA GLU A 609 -3.09 -8.10 -17.76
C GLU A 609 -4.00 -9.00 -16.91
N ALA A 610 -4.96 -8.41 -16.18
CA ALA A 610 -5.89 -9.16 -15.34
C ALA A 610 -6.70 -10.19 -16.15
N THR A 611 -7.15 -9.84 -17.36
CA THR A 611 -7.81 -10.79 -18.27
C THR A 611 -6.91 -11.96 -18.64
N LYS A 612 -5.63 -11.71 -18.98
CA LYS A 612 -4.66 -12.79 -19.27
C LYS A 612 -4.46 -13.69 -18.05
N LEU A 613 -4.29 -13.13 -16.86
CA LEU A 613 -4.11 -13.89 -15.62
C LEU A 613 -5.32 -14.79 -15.32
N ILE A 614 -6.55 -14.24 -15.38
CA ILE A 614 -7.78 -15.00 -15.14
C ILE A 614 -7.90 -16.15 -16.15
N ASN A 615 -7.61 -15.90 -17.43
CA ASN A 615 -7.67 -16.94 -18.46
C ASN A 615 -6.66 -18.06 -18.20
N MET A 616 -5.46 -17.74 -17.73
CA MET A 616 -4.48 -18.77 -17.34
C MET A 616 -4.93 -19.55 -16.11
N LEU A 617 -5.50 -18.91 -15.09
CA LEU A 617 -6.05 -19.59 -13.92
C LEU A 617 -7.18 -20.58 -14.30
N LYS A 618 -8.05 -20.17 -15.22
CA LYS A 618 -9.08 -21.05 -15.79
C LYS A 618 -8.49 -22.21 -16.59
N LYS A 619 -7.49 -21.95 -17.45
CA LYS A 619 -6.78 -22.99 -18.23
C LYS A 619 -6.27 -24.11 -17.33
N TYR A 620 -5.73 -23.77 -16.16
CA TYR A 620 -5.20 -24.72 -15.18
C TYR A 620 -6.19 -25.12 -14.07
N LYS A 621 -7.47 -24.75 -14.22
CA LYS A 621 -8.59 -25.15 -13.33
C LYS A 621 -8.33 -24.80 -11.86
N ALA A 622 -7.86 -23.58 -11.59
CA ALA A 622 -7.74 -23.06 -10.23
C ALA A 622 -9.08 -23.13 -9.48
N SER A 623 -9.04 -23.51 -8.20
CA SER A 623 -10.21 -23.50 -7.31
C SER A 623 -10.48 -22.12 -6.74
N TYR A 624 -9.47 -21.25 -6.65
CA TYR A 624 -9.59 -19.88 -6.18
C TYR A 624 -8.82 -18.90 -7.07
N MET A 625 -9.50 -17.83 -7.48
CA MET A 625 -8.97 -16.78 -8.36
C MET A 625 -9.35 -15.43 -7.76
N SER A 626 -8.38 -14.73 -7.17
CA SER A 626 -8.59 -13.38 -6.63
C SER A 626 -7.80 -12.36 -7.42
N VAL A 627 -8.48 -11.34 -7.95
CA VAL A 627 -7.79 -10.14 -8.47
C VAL A 627 -7.61 -9.21 -7.29
N PHE A 628 -6.36 -8.95 -6.93
CA PHE A 628 -6.01 -8.25 -5.70
C PHE A 628 -6.57 -6.83 -5.72
N ASN A 629 -7.24 -6.45 -4.64
CA ASN A 629 -7.65 -5.08 -4.35
C ASN A 629 -8.61 -4.47 -5.40
N LEU A 630 -9.51 -5.28 -5.96
CA LEU A 630 -10.50 -4.87 -6.97
C LEU A 630 -11.44 -3.78 -6.45
N VAL A 631 -11.93 -3.85 -5.21
CA VAL A 631 -12.76 -2.79 -4.61
C VAL A 631 -12.04 -1.46 -4.46
N TRP A 632 -10.70 -1.45 -4.47
CA TRP A 632 -9.93 -0.22 -4.31
C TRP A 632 -9.34 0.30 -5.62
N TYR A 633 -8.79 -0.58 -6.46
CA TYR A 633 -8.15 -0.23 -7.73
C TYR A 633 -9.03 -0.45 -8.96
N GLY A 634 -10.01 -1.35 -8.88
CA GLY A 634 -10.95 -1.62 -9.97
C GLY A 634 -12.01 -0.53 -10.15
N VAL A 635 -12.24 0.28 -9.12
CA VAL A 635 -13.24 1.36 -9.09
C VAL A 635 -12.60 2.69 -8.65
N LYS A 636 -13.26 3.82 -8.94
CA LYS A 636 -12.72 5.15 -8.70
C LYS A 636 -12.99 5.59 -7.24
N PRO A 637 -12.01 6.22 -6.56
CA PRO A 637 -12.26 6.98 -5.34
C PRO A 637 -13.36 8.03 -5.58
N LEU A 638 -14.27 8.20 -4.62
CA LEU A 638 -15.46 9.02 -4.79
C LEU A 638 -15.31 10.39 -4.11
N GLU A 639 -15.65 11.45 -4.85
CA GLU A 639 -15.73 12.84 -4.40
C GLU A 639 -16.91 13.14 -3.46
N LEU A 640 -17.14 12.29 -2.45
CA LEU A 640 -18.27 12.42 -1.50
C LEU A 640 -18.38 13.84 -0.95
N GLY A 641 -19.53 14.50 -1.17
CA GLY A 641 -19.79 15.84 -0.66
C GLY A 641 -18.82 16.93 -1.15
N LEU A 642 -18.14 16.73 -2.28
CA LEU A 642 -17.26 17.72 -2.91
C LEU A 642 -17.80 18.16 -4.27
N ALA A 643 -18.51 19.28 -4.29
CA ALA A 643 -19.11 19.82 -5.51
C ALA A 643 -18.08 20.35 -6.53
N ASP A 644 -17.01 20.99 -6.05
CA ASP A 644 -15.92 21.51 -6.88
C ASP A 644 -14.68 20.63 -6.74
N THR A 645 -14.49 19.74 -7.72
CA THR A 645 -13.35 18.82 -7.78
C THR A 645 -12.07 19.43 -8.36
N THR A 646 -12.10 20.72 -8.74
CA THR A 646 -10.92 21.42 -9.30
C THR A 646 -9.98 21.94 -8.21
N ARG A 647 -10.27 21.67 -6.95
CA ARG A 647 -9.46 22.04 -5.78
C ARG A 647 -9.34 20.89 -4.79
N ALA A 648 -8.36 21.01 -3.89
CA ALA A 648 -8.22 20.09 -2.77
C ALA A 648 -9.44 20.14 -1.81
N PRO A 649 -9.79 19.00 -1.19
CA PRO A 649 -10.79 18.94 -0.12
C PRO A 649 -10.44 19.82 1.08
N LYS A 650 -11.47 20.33 1.75
CA LYS A 650 -11.40 21.05 3.04
C LYS A 650 -12.22 20.29 4.08
N PRO A 651 -11.97 20.48 5.39
CA PRO A 651 -12.77 19.86 6.45
C PRO A 651 -14.28 20.19 6.41
N SER A 652 -14.67 21.26 5.71
CA SER A 652 -16.06 21.65 5.48
C SER A 652 -16.76 20.86 4.36
N ASP A 653 -16.00 20.18 3.50
CA ASP A 653 -16.53 19.29 2.46
C ASP A 653 -16.84 17.91 3.06
N GLY A 654 -17.48 17.03 2.30
CA GLY A 654 -17.78 15.66 2.73
C GLY A 654 -19.21 15.44 3.20
N ILE A 655 -19.44 14.29 3.80
CA ILE A 655 -20.73 13.86 4.34
C ILE A 655 -20.72 14.01 5.85
N PHE A 656 -21.74 14.66 6.40
CA PHE A 656 -21.87 14.91 7.83
C PHE A 656 -22.99 14.05 8.42
N PHE A 657 -22.74 13.50 9.61
CA PHE A 657 -23.69 12.64 10.30
C PHE A 657 -24.41 13.39 11.44
N GLY A 658 -25.45 12.74 11.98
CA GLY A 658 -26.21 13.26 13.11
C GLY A 658 -25.39 13.38 14.39
N LYS A 659 -26.03 13.92 15.44
CA LYS A 659 -25.42 13.98 16.78
C LYS A 659 -25.12 12.56 17.28
N TYR A 660 -24.00 12.42 17.98
CA TYR A 660 -23.61 11.19 18.66
C TYR A 660 -24.68 10.74 19.67
N ARG A 661 -24.94 9.43 19.75
CA ARG A 661 -25.94 8.81 20.62
C ARG A 661 -25.31 7.81 21.57
N GLU A 662 -25.52 8.02 22.87
CA GLU A 662 -25.06 7.14 23.95
C GLU A 662 -25.68 5.74 23.87
N GLY A 663 -24.88 4.71 24.19
CA GLY A 663 -25.34 3.32 24.31
C GLY A 663 -25.75 2.66 23.00
N GLN A 664 -25.35 3.22 21.85
CA GLN A 664 -25.64 2.63 20.55
C GLN A 664 -24.45 1.79 20.03
N PRO A 665 -24.69 0.53 19.60
CA PRO A 665 -23.69 -0.31 18.93
C PRO A 665 -23.16 0.31 17.62
N GLY A 666 -21.89 0.04 17.30
CA GLY A 666 -21.20 0.53 16.11
C GLY A 666 -20.60 1.94 16.25
N VAL A 667 -19.67 2.26 15.34
CA VAL A 667 -19.03 3.59 15.30
C VAL A 667 -20.00 4.66 14.81
N GLN A 668 -19.78 5.89 15.29
CA GLN A 668 -20.58 7.06 14.94
C GLN A 668 -19.64 8.22 14.60
N PRO A 669 -19.05 8.23 13.38
CA PRO A 669 -18.21 9.34 12.94
C PRO A 669 -19.00 10.62 12.81
N GLU A 670 -18.32 11.76 12.93
CA GLU A 670 -18.94 13.08 12.75
C GLU A 670 -19.06 13.42 11.26
N ARG A 671 -18.09 12.96 10.46
CA ARG A 671 -18.08 13.12 9.01
C ARG A 671 -17.29 12.04 8.28
N LEU A 672 -17.52 11.92 6.97
CA LEU A 672 -16.63 11.26 6.02
C LEU A 672 -16.18 12.27 4.97
N GLY A 673 -14.87 12.40 4.76
CA GLY A 673 -14.32 13.31 3.76
C GLY A 673 -14.33 12.74 2.33
N PRO A 674 -14.10 13.60 1.31
CA PRO A 674 -13.97 13.16 -0.08
C PRO A 674 -12.78 12.20 -0.27
N TYR A 675 -12.93 11.26 -1.21
CA TYR A 675 -11.91 10.29 -1.65
C TYR A 675 -11.39 9.33 -0.57
N THR A 676 -12.09 9.16 0.56
CA THR A 676 -11.74 8.18 1.60
C THR A 676 -12.20 6.75 1.28
N THR A 677 -13.11 6.62 0.31
CA THR A 677 -13.72 5.36 -0.10
C THR A 677 -13.99 5.38 -1.61
N THR A 678 -14.07 4.19 -2.19
CA THR A 678 -14.49 3.95 -3.58
C THR A 678 -15.97 3.57 -3.70
N LEU A 679 -16.65 3.38 -2.56
CA LEU A 679 -18.04 2.95 -2.46
C LEU A 679 -18.90 4.03 -1.78
N ASN A 680 -20.10 4.23 -2.30
CA ASN A 680 -21.12 5.13 -1.77
C ASN A 680 -22.41 4.34 -1.49
N PRO A 681 -22.55 3.74 -0.28
CA PRO A 681 -23.76 3.05 0.13
C PRO A 681 -24.87 4.04 0.53
N GLY A 682 -25.14 5.02 -0.34
CA GLY A 682 -26.21 6.01 -0.20
C GLY A 682 -25.87 7.25 0.63
N TYR A 683 -24.59 7.46 0.98
CA TYR A 683 -24.15 8.65 1.71
C TYR A 683 -24.37 9.95 0.93
N ASP A 684 -24.03 9.93 -0.36
CA ASP A 684 -24.19 11.05 -1.27
C ASP A 684 -25.18 10.67 -2.38
N PRO A 685 -26.40 11.23 -2.39
CA PRO A 685 -27.40 10.87 -3.39
C PRO A 685 -27.03 11.32 -4.82
N SER A 686 -26.02 12.18 -4.99
CA SER A 686 -25.55 12.63 -6.30
C SER A 686 -24.56 11.64 -6.96
N LEU A 687 -24.09 10.65 -6.21
CA LEU A 687 -23.08 9.69 -6.66
C LEU A 687 -23.68 8.27 -6.76
N PRO A 688 -23.25 7.46 -7.75
CA PRO A 688 -23.65 6.06 -7.83
C PRO A 688 -23.00 5.24 -6.71
N LEU A 689 -23.39 3.96 -6.55
CA LEU A 689 -22.77 3.04 -5.59
C LEU A 689 -21.25 2.95 -5.75
N TYR A 690 -20.77 2.93 -6.99
CA TYR A 690 -19.34 3.03 -7.35
C TYR A 690 -19.21 3.53 -8.80
N LYS A 691 -18.02 4.02 -9.17
CA LYS A 691 -17.64 4.37 -10.55
C LYS A 691 -16.55 3.41 -11.01
N THR A 692 -16.61 2.89 -12.23
CA THR A 692 -15.69 1.83 -12.69
C THR A 692 -14.42 2.38 -13.32
N TRP A 693 -13.31 1.65 -13.16
CA TRP A 693 -12.17 1.67 -14.07
C TRP A 693 -12.27 0.51 -15.07
N PRO A 694 -11.50 0.53 -16.18
CA PRO A 694 -11.41 -0.59 -17.12
C PRO A 694 -11.14 -1.95 -16.47
N LEU A 695 -10.35 -1.99 -15.39
CA LEU A 695 -10.05 -3.22 -14.65
C LEU A 695 -11.31 -3.93 -14.15
N GLN A 696 -12.24 -3.23 -13.50
CA GLN A 696 -13.45 -3.89 -12.99
C GLN A 696 -14.30 -4.48 -14.12
N ILE A 697 -14.39 -3.79 -15.25
CA ILE A 697 -15.12 -4.26 -16.43
C ILE A 697 -14.44 -5.52 -16.99
N ALA A 698 -13.12 -5.51 -17.13
CA ALA A 698 -12.35 -6.64 -17.64
C ALA A 698 -12.45 -7.87 -16.72
N VAL A 699 -12.36 -7.68 -15.41
CA VAL A 699 -12.56 -8.77 -14.42
C VAL A 699 -13.97 -9.32 -14.49
N SER A 700 -14.98 -8.45 -14.52
CA SER A 700 -16.39 -8.86 -14.64
C SER A 700 -16.63 -9.74 -15.87
N ASN A 701 -16.18 -9.27 -17.05
CA ASN A 701 -16.33 -10.02 -18.30
C ASN A 701 -15.52 -11.32 -18.26
N SER A 702 -14.30 -11.28 -17.74
CA SER A 702 -13.47 -12.47 -17.58
C SER A 702 -14.11 -13.48 -16.63
N PHE A 703 -14.80 -13.08 -15.57
CA PHE A 703 -15.51 -13.98 -14.68
C PHE A 703 -16.84 -14.51 -15.25
N ALA A 704 -17.47 -13.79 -16.18
CA ALA A 704 -18.71 -14.19 -16.84
C ALA A 704 -18.56 -15.30 -17.90
N ASP A 705 -17.33 -15.79 -18.17
CA ASP A 705 -17.01 -16.72 -19.27
C ASP A 705 -17.37 -16.17 -20.67
N THR A 706 -17.43 -14.85 -20.82
CA THR A 706 -17.58 -14.20 -22.13
C THR A 706 -16.22 -13.99 -22.78
N THR A 707 -16.03 -14.52 -23.99
CA THR A 707 -14.82 -14.26 -24.78
C THR A 707 -14.88 -12.82 -25.28
N ILE A 708 -14.06 -11.92 -24.71
CA ILE A 708 -13.81 -10.63 -25.34
C ILE A 708 -12.76 -10.86 -26.43
N GLN A 709 -13.17 -10.80 -27.70
CA GLN A 709 -12.22 -10.50 -28.76
C GLN A 709 -11.92 -8.99 -28.69
N LYS A 710 -10.71 -8.64 -28.27
CA LYS A 710 -10.20 -7.29 -28.41
C LYS A 710 -9.21 -7.28 -29.56
N GLU A 711 -9.31 -6.30 -30.43
CA GLU A 711 -8.32 -6.05 -31.48
C GLU A 711 -6.95 -5.81 -30.81
N GLU A 712 -5.91 -6.48 -31.30
CA GLU A 712 -4.54 -6.17 -30.92
C GLU A 712 -4.26 -4.70 -31.25
N ILE A 713 -3.99 -3.89 -30.21
CA ILE A 713 -3.43 -2.56 -30.42
C ILE A 713 -1.97 -2.78 -30.79
N VAL A 714 -1.71 -2.81 -32.10
CA VAL A 714 -0.35 -2.83 -32.65
C VAL A 714 0.31 -1.52 -32.23
N PRO A 715 1.43 -1.53 -31.50
CA PRO A 715 2.19 -0.31 -31.21
C PRO A 715 2.52 0.36 -32.53
N ALA A 716 2.27 1.67 -32.64
CA ALA A 716 2.66 2.42 -33.82
C ALA A 716 4.16 2.21 -34.07
N GLU A 717 4.51 1.64 -35.22
CA GLU A 717 5.90 1.49 -35.62
C GLU A 717 6.54 2.88 -35.71
N ASN A 718 7.72 3.02 -35.13
CA ASN A 718 8.55 4.21 -35.30
C ASN A 718 8.88 4.36 -36.79
N VAL A 719 8.22 5.31 -37.46
CA VAL A 719 8.54 5.65 -38.84
C VAL A 719 9.98 6.16 -38.89
N THR A 720 10.86 5.35 -39.46
CA THR A 720 12.25 5.76 -39.71
C THR A 720 12.24 6.68 -40.92
N VAL A 721 12.42 7.98 -40.70
CA VAL A 721 12.55 8.95 -41.80
C VAL A 721 14.04 9.15 -42.09
N ASN A 722 14.42 9.05 -43.37
CA ASN A 722 15.76 9.39 -43.84
C ASN A 722 16.00 10.91 -43.72
N HIS A 723 16.96 11.31 -42.90
CA HIS A 723 17.41 12.70 -42.75
C HIS A 723 18.18 13.18 -43.99
N THR A 724 18.04 14.46 -44.34
CA THR A 724 18.60 15.05 -45.58
C THR A 724 19.72 16.08 -45.38
N ALA A 725 20.16 16.41 -44.15
CA ALA A 725 21.37 17.25 -43.98
C ALA A 725 22.02 17.10 -42.60
N VAL A 726 23.35 16.94 -42.57
CA VAL A 726 24.19 16.98 -41.37
C VAL A 726 24.34 18.43 -40.91
N VAL A 727 24.16 18.71 -39.61
CA VAL A 727 24.51 19.99 -39.00
C VAL A 727 26.02 20.09 -38.91
N ASN A 728 26.56 21.08 -39.59
CA ASN A 728 28.01 21.26 -39.68
C ASN A 728 28.59 21.94 -38.43
N ASN A 729 27.75 22.59 -37.62
CA ASN A 729 28.21 23.48 -36.55
C ASN A 729 27.11 23.74 -35.49
N VAL A 730 27.38 23.40 -34.22
CA VAL A 730 26.53 23.74 -33.05
C VAL A 730 27.13 24.93 -32.32
N ILE A 731 26.32 25.98 -32.09
CA ILE A 731 26.74 27.22 -31.41
C ILE A 731 25.93 27.39 -30.14
N LEU A 732 26.57 27.63 -29.00
CA LEU A 732 25.88 27.95 -27.74
C LEU A 732 26.00 29.45 -27.43
N LEU A 733 24.87 30.11 -27.21
CA LEU A 733 24.81 31.47 -26.67
C LEU A 733 24.42 31.41 -25.20
N SER A 734 25.35 31.84 -24.34
CA SER A 734 25.14 31.97 -22.90
C SER A 734 25.96 33.14 -22.35
N THR A 735 25.41 33.82 -21.34
CA THR A 735 26.14 34.80 -20.53
C THR A 735 27.09 34.14 -19.53
N ASP A 736 26.90 32.85 -19.26
CA ASP A 736 27.79 32.00 -18.46
C ASP A 736 28.49 30.97 -19.36
N LYS A 737 29.82 31.01 -19.37
CA LYS A 737 30.66 30.11 -20.19
C LYS A 737 30.78 28.70 -19.58
N ASP A 738 30.46 28.57 -18.30
CA ASP A 738 30.51 27.31 -17.55
C ASP A 738 29.11 26.85 -17.12
N SER A 739 28.09 27.29 -17.88
CA SER A 739 26.69 27.02 -17.56
C SER A 739 26.40 25.52 -17.52
N VAL A 740 25.35 25.15 -16.77
CA VAL A 740 24.94 23.75 -16.67
C VAL A 740 24.62 23.17 -18.05
N LEU A 741 23.98 23.96 -18.93
CA LEU A 741 23.70 23.53 -20.30
C LEU A 741 24.98 23.27 -21.10
N TYR A 742 26.01 24.13 -20.98
CA TYR A 742 27.30 23.89 -21.65
C TYR A 742 27.94 22.58 -21.19
N LYS A 743 27.99 22.34 -19.86
CA LYS A 743 28.52 21.10 -19.29
C LYS A 743 27.74 19.88 -19.76
N THR A 744 26.41 19.94 -19.71
CA THR A 744 25.52 18.88 -20.20
C THR A 744 25.78 18.55 -21.67
N LEU A 745 25.93 19.55 -22.55
CA LEU A 745 26.24 19.32 -23.96
C LEU A 745 27.65 18.72 -24.16
N SER A 746 28.64 19.23 -23.43
CA SER A 746 30.03 18.74 -23.47
C SER A 746 30.13 17.29 -22.99
N ASP A 747 29.46 16.94 -21.90
CA ASP A 747 29.42 15.58 -21.34
C ASP A 747 28.77 14.59 -22.31
N MET A 748 27.82 15.07 -23.14
CA MET A 748 27.24 14.28 -24.22
C MET A 748 28.16 14.15 -25.44
N GLY A 749 29.31 14.81 -25.50
CA GLY A 749 30.22 14.78 -26.64
C GLY A 749 29.81 15.69 -27.81
N VAL A 750 28.97 16.71 -27.56
CA VAL A 750 28.63 17.75 -28.54
C VAL A 750 29.79 18.73 -28.64
N LEU A 751 30.30 18.94 -29.86
CA LEU A 751 31.32 19.96 -30.11
C LEU A 751 30.64 21.32 -30.29
N VAL A 752 30.80 22.20 -29.29
CA VAL A 752 30.27 23.58 -29.30
C VAL A 752 31.30 24.53 -29.90
N HIS A 753 30.89 25.28 -30.93
CA HIS A 753 31.73 26.23 -31.65
C HIS A 753 31.35 27.68 -31.33
N THR A 754 32.30 28.60 -31.51
CA THR A 754 32.14 30.02 -31.16
C THR A 754 31.65 30.91 -32.31
N LEU A 755 31.69 30.43 -33.56
CA LEU A 755 31.33 31.21 -34.75
C LEU A 755 30.55 30.35 -35.77
N PRO A 756 29.59 30.92 -36.52
CA PRO A 756 28.85 30.21 -37.56
C PRO A 756 29.71 29.90 -38.79
N VAL A 757 29.39 28.80 -39.48
CA VAL A 757 29.99 28.46 -40.78
C VAL A 757 29.16 29.08 -41.90
N LYS A 758 29.82 29.83 -42.78
CA LYS A 758 29.20 30.48 -43.95
C LYS A 758 28.73 29.41 -44.95
N ASN A 759 27.46 29.45 -45.36
CA ASN A 759 26.82 28.47 -46.25
C ASN A 759 26.72 27.04 -45.68
N GLY A 760 26.81 26.85 -44.36
CA GLY A 760 26.63 25.56 -43.69
C GLY A 760 25.30 25.45 -42.94
N HIS A 761 24.89 24.22 -42.60
CA HIS A 761 23.74 23.98 -41.71
C HIS A 761 24.18 24.24 -40.26
N ASN A 762 23.75 25.37 -39.69
CA ASN A 762 24.08 25.77 -38.31
C ASN A 762 22.88 25.48 -37.38
N LEU A 763 23.14 24.95 -36.18
CA LEU A 763 22.19 24.89 -35.07
C LEU A 763 22.64 25.88 -33.98
N LEU A 764 21.77 26.84 -33.66
CA LEU A 764 22.01 27.79 -32.59
C LEU A 764 21.27 27.36 -31.32
N ILE A 765 21.97 27.01 -30.27
CA ILE A 765 21.41 26.76 -28.94
C ILE A 765 21.53 28.04 -28.11
N ILE A 766 20.45 28.48 -27.51
CA ILE A 766 20.41 29.60 -26.58
C ILE A 766 20.15 29.04 -25.19
N ASP A 767 21.07 29.31 -24.26
CA ASP A 767 20.87 29.05 -22.84
C ASP A 767 19.78 30.00 -22.33
N GLY A 768 18.61 29.45 -22.09
CA GLY A 768 17.44 30.24 -21.75
C GLY A 768 17.46 30.78 -20.31
N GLU A 769 18.24 30.18 -19.40
CA GLU A 769 18.46 30.71 -18.05
C GLU A 769 19.48 31.85 -18.09
N HIS A 770 20.55 31.67 -18.86
CA HIS A 770 21.64 32.64 -18.99
C HIS A 770 21.62 33.39 -20.33
N THR A 771 20.43 33.79 -20.82
CA THR A 771 20.25 34.37 -22.15
C THR A 771 20.99 35.71 -22.33
N PRO A 772 21.85 35.86 -23.36
CA PRO A 772 22.46 37.14 -23.69
C PRO A 772 21.43 38.19 -24.13
N ASP A 773 21.65 39.45 -23.78
CA ASP A 773 20.80 40.57 -24.20
C ASP A 773 21.62 41.65 -24.92
N ASP A 774 22.40 41.21 -25.91
CA ASP A 774 23.27 42.08 -26.70
C ASP A 774 22.91 42.05 -28.19
N ALA A 775 23.16 43.17 -28.88
CA ALA A 775 22.79 43.33 -30.28
C ALA A 775 23.49 42.34 -31.22
N ARG A 776 24.69 41.85 -30.86
CA ARG A 776 25.45 40.91 -31.70
C ARG A 776 24.80 39.53 -31.67
N SER A 777 24.43 39.05 -30.48
CA SER A 777 23.73 37.77 -30.31
C SER A 777 22.36 37.76 -31.00
N LEU A 778 21.59 38.84 -30.90
CA LEU A 778 20.30 38.99 -31.59
C LEU A 778 20.47 39.02 -33.12
N ALA A 779 21.49 39.70 -33.64
CA ALA A 779 21.77 39.74 -35.07
C ALA A 779 22.22 38.37 -35.61
N LEU A 780 23.00 37.62 -34.83
CA LEU A 780 23.44 36.26 -35.17
C LEU A 780 22.23 35.32 -35.32
N GLN A 781 21.31 35.32 -34.36
CA GLN A 781 20.11 34.49 -34.41
C GLN A 781 19.28 34.77 -35.68
N LYS A 782 19.00 36.05 -35.97
CA LYS A 782 18.25 36.45 -37.18
C LYS A 782 18.94 35.98 -38.46
N THR A 783 20.27 36.08 -38.51
CA THR A 783 21.06 35.64 -39.67
C THR A 783 20.94 34.13 -39.88
N ILE A 784 21.08 33.33 -38.82
CA ILE A 784 20.97 31.87 -38.89
C ILE A 784 19.56 31.45 -39.34
N SER A 785 18.51 32.04 -38.75
CA SER A 785 17.12 31.74 -39.12
C SER A 785 16.77 32.14 -40.57
N GLN A 786 17.31 33.25 -41.09
CA GLN A 786 17.15 33.64 -42.50
C GLN A 786 17.85 32.69 -43.48
N GLN A 787 18.94 32.05 -43.05
CA GLN A 787 19.68 31.06 -43.82
C GLN A 787 19.10 29.64 -43.74
N GLY A 788 17.96 29.46 -43.05
CA GLY A 788 17.33 28.15 -42.86
C GLY A 788 17.91 27.32 -41.72
N GLY A 789 18.75 27.90 -40.86
CA GLY A 789 19.25 27.24 -39.65
C GLY A 789 18.20 27.21 -38.54
N ASN A 790 18.27 26.18 -37.70
CA ASN A 790 17.37 26.00 -36.56
C ASN A 790 17.95 26.68 -35.30
N VAL A 791 17.04 27.14 -34.43
CA VAL A 791 17.37 27.73 -33.13
C VAL A 791 16.69 26.89 -32.05
N LEU A 792 17.42 26.48 -31.01
CA LEU A 792 16.90 25.79 -29.83
C LEU A 792 17.12 26.68 -28.60
N ILE A 793 16.04 27.23 -28.05
CA ILE A 793 16.06 27.88 -26.74
C ILE A 793 15.81 26.78 -25.70
N TRP A 794 16.73 26.61 -24.76
CA TRP A 794 16.65 25.57 -23.74
C TRP A 794 16.61 26.15 -22.34
N GLY A 795 15.53 25.87 -21.62
CA GLY A 795 15.26 26.37 -20.28
C GLY A 795 14.77 27.82 -20.35
N ALA A 796 14.28 28.32 -19.22
CA ALA A 796 14.08 29.73 -18.93
C ALA A 796 13.50 29.82 -17.52
N ASP A 797 13.67 30.97 -16.88
CA ASP A 797 13.05 31.27 -15.61
C ASP A 797 12.42 32.67 -15.64
N PRO A 798 11.67 33.06 -14.59
CA PRO A 798 11.05 34.39 -14.53
C PRO A 798 12.03 35.56 -14.63
N SER A 799 13.31 35.36 -14.31
CA SER A 799 14.35 36.39 -14.39
C SER A 799 14.89 36.56 -15.81
N SER A 800 14.95 35.48 -16.59
CA SER A 800 15.52 35.47 -17.95
C SER A 800 14.49 35.70 -19.06
N ILE A 801 13.20 35.48 -18.80
CA ILE A 801 12.14 35.49 -19.83
C ILE A 801 12.06 36.79 -20.64
N LYS A 802 12.39 37.93 -20.03
CA LYS A 802 12.43 39.23 -20.72
C LYS A 802 13.52 39.28 -21.80
N ALA A 803 14.67 38.67 -21.55
CA ALA A 803 15.75 38.56 -22.52
C ALA A 803 15.39 37.53 -23.61
N VAL A 804 14.89 36.36 -23.21
CA VAL A 804 14.41 35.30 -24.13
C VAL A 804 13.38 35.84 -25.13
N ASN A 805 12.43 36.66 -24.68
CA ASN A 805 11.38 37.25 -25.52
C ASN A 805 11.92 38.13 -26.66
N LYS A 806 13.16 38.61 -26.62
CA LYS A 806 13.78 39.36 -27.72
C LYS A 806 14.21 38.48 -28.89
N TYR A 807 14.36 37.17 -28.67
CA TYR A 807 14.70 36.17 -29.68
C TYR A 807 13.48 35.51 -30.33
N LEU A 808 12.27 35.77 -29.80
CA LEU A 808 11.03 35.14 -30.23
C LEU A 808 10.22 36.06 -31.15
N PRO A 809 9.46 35.50 -32.13
CA PRO A 809 8.59 36.28 -33.00
C PRO A 809 7.34 36.83 -32.28
N PHE A 810 6.95 36.17 -31.18
CA PHE A 810 5.85 36.55 -30.31
C PHE A 810 6.28 36.40 -28.85
N PRO A 811 5.79 37.23 -27.93
CA PRO A 811 6.13 37.10 -26.52
C PRO A 811 5.53 35.81 -25.92
N THR A 812 6.26 35.20 -24.99
CA THR A 812 5.81 34.08 -24.17
C THR A 812 5.92 34.42 -22.69
N GLU A 813 5.06 33.77 -21.91
CA GLU A 813 4.99 33.86 -20.46
C GLU A 813 5.30 32.50 -19.85
N LEU A 814 5.83 32.53 -18.63
CA LEU A 814 6.10 31.34 -17.84
C LEU A 814 5.05 31.19 -16.74
N THR A 815 4.45 30.01 -16.64
CA THR A 815 3.60 29.64 -15.51
C THR A 815 4.38 28.81 -14.49
N ASN A 816 3.87 28.71 -13.26
CA ASN A 816 4.42 27.80 -12.24
C ASN A 816 3.99 26.32 -12.46
N ARG A 817 3.81 25.91 -13.73
CA ARG A 817 3.48 24.54 -14.10
C ARG A 817 4.70 23.64 -13.91
N LYS A 818 4.61 22.77 -12.91
CA LYS A 818 5.62 21.76 -12.61
C LYS A 818 5.24 20.41 -13.19
N ALA A 819 6.20 19.69 -13.78
CA ALA A 819 5.97 18.36 -14.33
C ALA A 819 7.23 17.48 -14.35
N THR A 820 7.03 16.17 -14.24
CA THR A 820 8.05 15.11 -14.42
C THR A 820 7.69 14.16 -15.56
N SER A 821 6.61 14.42 -16.27
CA SER A 821 6.15 13.59 -17.38
C SER A 821 5.45 14.48 -18.40
N PHE A 822 5.63 14.15 -19.67
CA PHE A 822 5.12 14.94 -20.79
C PHE A 822 4.47 14.04 -21.82
N ILE A 823 3.48 14.59 -22.52
CA ILE A 823 2.72 13.89 -23.55
C ILE A 823 3.06 14.49 -24.91
N THR A 824 3.31 13.62 -25.89
CA THR A 824 3.53 14.01 -27.28
C THR A 824 2.20 14.40 -27.93
N ILE A 825 2.08 15.65 -28.40
CA ILE A 825 0.84 16.17 -29.01
C ILE A 825 0.99 16.44 -30.51
N GLY A 826 2.18 16.86 -30.95
CA GLY A 826 2.47 17.20 -32.34
C GLY A 826 3.49 16.27 -32.98
N THR A 827 3.76 16.48 -34.26
CA THR A 827 4.84 15.82 -35.00
C THR A 827 5.83 16.86 -35.53
N ASP A 828 7.12 16.58 -35.36
CA ASP A 828 8.22 17.36 -35.94
C ASP A 828 9.47 16.48 -35.95
N PRO A 829 10.38 16.64 -36.92
CA PRO A 829 11.63 15.88 -36.97
C PRO A 829 12.35 15.77 -35.63
N VAL A 830 12.39 16.82 -34.81
CA VAL A 830 13.10 16.82 -33.51
C VAL A 830 12.65 15.71 -32.56
N ILE A 831 11.37 15.30 -32.61
CA ILE A 831 10.82 14.23 -31.76
C ILE A 831 10.52 12.93 -32.51
N ASN A 832 11.02 12.75 -33.73
CA ASN A 832 10.81 11.51 -34.48
C ASN A 832 11.35 10.30 -33.73
N GLY A 833 10.58 9.20 -33.71
CA GLY A 833 10.95 7.96 -33.03
C GLY A 833 10.88 8.02 -31.50
N LEU A 834 10.34 9.11 -30.93
CA LEU A 834 10.13 9.30 -29.50
C LEU A 834 8.63 9.33 -29.17
N GLY A 835 8.26 8.75 -28.03
CA GLY A 835 6.89 8.72 -27.52
C GLY A 835 6.78 9.13 -26.05
N ASN A 836 5.59 8.96 -25.48
CA ASN A 836 5.33 9.31 -24.07
C ASN A 836 6.29 8.59 -23.10
N ALA A 837 6.69 7.35 -23.41
CA ALA A 837 7.64 6.59 -22.60
C ALA A 837 9.00 7.29 -22.45
N ASP A 838 9.50 7.92 -23.53
CA ASP A 838 10.79 8.60 -23.53
C ASP A 838 10.74 9.92 -22.73
N PHE A 839 9.56 10.53 -22.61
CA PHE A 839 9.33 11.76 -21.85
C PHE A 839 8.72 11.53 -20.45
N TYR A 840 8.86 10.31 -19.91
CA TYR A 840 8.42 9.95 -18.57
C TYR A 840 9.61 9.83 -17.60
N PHE A 841 9.74 10.79 -16.69
CA PHE A 841 10.87 10.88 -15.75
C PHE A 841 10.49 10.57 -14.30
N SER A 842 9.21 10.27 -14.02
CA SER A 842 8.69 10.13 -12.65
C SER A 842 9.20 8.89 -11.89
N GLU A 843 9.87 7.96 -12.55
CA GLU A 843 10.57 6.85 -11.89
C GLU A 843 12.00 7.23 -11.46
N VAL A 844 12.63 8.11 -12.25
CA VAL A 844 14.05 8.47 -12.13
C VAL A 844 14.26 9.66 -11.18
N SER A 845 13.29 10.59 -11.11
CA SER A 845 13.37 11.77 -10.27
C SER A 845 12.03 12.08 -9.59
N ASP A 846 12.10 12.38 -8.29
CA ASP A 846 10.96 12.90 -7.51
C ASP A 846 10.86 14.44 -7.63
N LYS A 847 11.90 15.11 -8.18
CA LYS A 847 11.92 16.56 -8.45
C LYS A 847 11.29 16.86 -9.82
N PRO A 848 10.54 17.98 -9.98
CA PRO A 848 10.05 18.43 -11.28
C PRO A 848 11.19 18.55 -12.29
N ILE A 849 11.00 17.99 -13.48
CA ILE A 849 11.94 18.12 -14.62
C ILE A 849 11.66 19.42 -15.40
N MET A 850 10.42 19.89 -15.35
CA MET A 850 10.04 21.24 -15.77
C MET A 850 9.56 22.01 -14.54
N ASN A 851 10.19 23.15 -14.27
CA ASN A 851 9.82 24.04 -13.16
C ASN A 851 8.84 25.14 -13.61
N TYR A 852 8.93 25.55 -14.86
CA TYR A 852 8.09 26.58 -15.46
C TYR A 852 7.60 26.13 -16.84
N GLY A 853 6.30 26.27 -17.10
CA GLY A 853 5.71 25.89 -18.38
C GLY A 853 5.49 27.08 -19.30
N LEU A 854 5.59 26.86 -20.61
CA LEU A 854 5.39 27.89 -21.63
C LEU A 854 3.91 28.20 -21.81
N SER A 855 3.59 29.49 -21.91
CA SER A 855 2.24 30.05 -22.11
C SER A 855 2.29 31.38 -22.86
N GLY A 856 1.14 32.05 -23.03
CA GLY A 856 1.05 33.37 -23.65
C GLY A 856 0.87 33.33 -25.18
N ASP A 857 1.10 34.46 -25.84
CA ASP A 857 0.79 34.62 -27.27
C ASP A 857 1.62 33.73 -28.19
N LEU A 858 2.88 33.44 -27.84
CA LEU A 858 3.72 32.51 -28.59
C LEU A 858 3.05 31.16 -28.85
N ILE A 859 2.33 30.61 -27.85
CA ILE A 859 1.70 29.28 -27.97
C ILE A 859 0.62 29.27 -29.05
N LYS A 860 -0.10 30.38 -29.25
CA LYS A 860 -1.16 30.51 -30.28
C LYS A 860 -0.61 30.45 -31.71
N HIS A 861 0.68 30.72 -31.87
CA HIS A 861 1.38 30.76 -33.16
C HIS A 861 2.37 29.61 -33.33
N SER A 862 2.43 28.68 -32.38
CA SER A 862 3.40 27.58 -32.37
C SER A 862 2.73 26.23 -32.59
N THR A 863 3.47 25.29 -33.17
CA THR A 863 3.13 23.87 -33.10
C THR A 863 3.59 23.34 -31.74
N ILE A 864 2.65 22.78 -30.97
CA ILE A 864 2.94 22.18 -29.67
C ILE A 864 3.43 20.74 -29.90
N LEU A 865 4.63 20.43 -29.43
CA LEU A 865 5.23 19.10 -29.57
C LEU A 865 5.07 18.30 -28.29
N LEU A 866 5.36 18.90 -27.13
CA LEU A 866 5.21 18.29 -25.81
C LEU A 866 4.39 19.18 -24.89
N ASP A 867 3.43 18.57 -24.20
CA ASP A 867 2.68 19.20 -23.12
C ASP A 867 3.00 18.55 -21.78
N ALA A 868 2.94 19.31 -20.70
CA ALA A 868 3.05 18.74 -19.37
C ALA A 868 1.90 17.77 -19.13
N CYS A 869 2.22 16.52 -18.79
CA CYS A 869 1.22 15.50 -18.48
C CYS A 869 0.29 16.02 -17.38
N ASN A 870 -1.02 15.88 -17.62
CA ASN A 870 -1.99 16.32 -16.63
C ASN A 870 -1.92 15.47 -15.36
N THR A 871 -1.56 14.19 -15.48
CA THR A 871 -1.38 13.27 -14.35
C THR A 871 -0.02 13.48 -13.70
N ASP A 872 -0.01 13.66 -12.38
CA ASP A 872 1.24 13.74 -11.62
C ASP A 872 1.65 12.35 -11.11
N TRP A 873 2.42 11.62 -11.89
CA TRP A 873 2.82 10.25 -11.55
C TRP A 873 3.68 10.13 -10.28
N ARG A 874 4.22 11.24 -9.76
CA ARG A 874 4.89 11.28 -8.44
C ARG A 874 3.92 10.99 -7.30
N THR A 875 2.62 11.20 -7.51
CA THR A 875 1.59 10.85 -6.52
C THR A 875 1.20 9.37 -6.55
N TRP A 876 1.73 8.60 -7.50
CA TRP A 876 1.60 7.14 -7.58
C TRP A 876 2.88 6.44 -7.11
N ASN A 877 4.01 6.80 -7.73
CA ASN A 877 5.28 6.10 -7.57
C ASN A 877 5.82 6.27 -6.16
N LYS A 878 6.29 5.17 -5.55
CA LYS A 878 6.92 5.18 -4.21
C LYS A 878 6.03 5.77 -3.09
N ARG A 879 4.71 5.68 -3.24
CA ARG A 879 3.73 6.11 -2.24
C ARG A 879 3.10 4.91 -1.54
N ALA A 880 2.63 5.12 -0.32
CA ALA A 880 1.89 4.10 0.42
C ALA A 880 0.60 3.72 -0.33
N GLU A 881 0.26 2.44 -0.26
CA GLU A 881 -0.81 1.81 -1.03
C GLU A 881 -2.13 2.60 -1.01
N TYR A 882 -2.59 2.90 0.19
CA TYR A 882 -3.86 3.55 0.45
C TYR A 882 -3.95 5.02 -0.05
N LEU A 883 -2.84 5.66 -0.41
CA LEU A 883 -2.82 7.04 -0.90
C LEU A 883 -2.96 7.12 -2.42
N LYS A 884 -2.42 6.12 -3.13
CA LYS A 884 -2.09 6.22 -4.56
C LYS A 884 -3.28 6.60 -5.44
N THR A 885 -4.39 5.88 -5.29
CA THR A 885 -5.57 6.01 -6.17
C THR A 885 -6.21 7.38 -6.06
N ALA A 886 -6.45 7.85 -4.83
CA ALA A 886 -7.02 9.17 -4.59
C ALA A 886 -6.06 10.28 -5.02
N ALA A 887 -4.77 10.17 -4.69
CA ALA A 887 -3.78 11.20 -4.99
C ALA A 887 -3.61 11.40 -6.50
N VAL A 888 -3.50 10.32 -7.28
CA VAL A 888 -3.42 10.39 -8.74
C VAL A 888 -4.69 10.98 -9.36
N LEU A 889 -5.87 10.49 -8.96
CA LEU A 889 -7.14 10.96 -9.52
C LEU A 889 -7.33 12.46 -9.24
N ARG A 890 -7.00 12.90 -8.03
CA ARG A 890 -7.01 14.31 -7.65
C ARG A 890 -6.03 15.11 -8.47
N SER A 891 -4.83 14.57 -8.71
CA SER A 891 -3.86 15.23 -9.57
C SER A 891 -4.46 15.53 -10.95
N GLU A 892 -5.28 14.66 -11.54
CA GLU A 892 -5.86 14.93 -12.86
C GLU A 892 -6.97 15.98 -12.86
N ARG A 893 -7.64 16.17 -11.71
CA ARG A 893 -8.83 17.03 -11.60
C ARG A 893 -8.53 18.41 -11.03
N GLU A 894 -7.63 18.47 -10.07
CA GLU A 894 -7.25 19.72 -9.44
C GLU A 894 -6.59 20.66 -10.45
N TYR A 895 -6.95 21.94 -10.41
CA TYR A 895 -6.50 22.94 -11.35
C TYR A 895 -4.98 23.03 -11.39
N LYS A 896 -4.43 23.04 -12.61
CA LYS A 896 -3.02 23.29 -12.87
C LYS A 896 -2.89 24.39 -13.92
N PRO A 897 -1.92 25.30 -13.76
CA PRO A 897 -1.63 26.28 -14.80
C PRO A 897 -1.28 25.59 -16.13
N GLU A 898 -1.56 26.25 -17.25
CA GLU A 898 -1.07 25.82 -18.56
C GLU A 898 0.46 25.71 -18.55
N GLY A 899 1.04 24.76 -19.28
CA GLY A 899 2.49 24.80 -19.47
C GLY A 899 2.97 23.79 -20.50
N LYS A 900 3.25 24.31 -21.69
CA LYS A 900 3.86 23.53 -22.78
C LYS A 900 5.34 23.34 -22.49
N ALA A 901 5.86 22.15 -22.80
CA ALA A 901 7.23 21.78 -22.49
C ALA A 901 8.15 21.88 -23.71
N LEU A 902 7.63 21.60 -24.91
CA LEU A 902 8.35 21.77 -26.16
C LEU A 902 7.39 22.28 -27.23
N ILE A 903 7.77 23.37 -27.87
CA ILE A 903 7.04 23.98 -28.98
C ILE A 903 7.99 24.29 -30.13
N THR A 904 7.45 24.46 -31.33
CA THR A 904 8.17 24.99 -32.48
C THR A 904 7.38 26.07 -33.19
N VAL A 905 8.07 27.12 -33.66
CA VAL A 905 7.50 28.24 -34.41
C VAL A 905 8.38 28.58 -35.60
N ASP A 906 7.76 28.94 -36.72
CA ASP A 906 8.49 29.36 -37.92
C ASP A 906 9.23 30.69 -37.68
N ALA A 907 10.48 30.75 -38.12
CA ALA A 907 11.33 31.93 -38.01
C ALA A 907 12.14 32.11 -39.31
N GLY A 908 11.61 32.91 -40.24
CA GLY A 908 12.23 33.08 -41.55
C GLY A 908 12.15 31.80 -42.39
N ALA A 909 13.30 31.25 -42.79
CA ALA A 909 13.37 29.98 -43.53
C ALA A 909 13.66 28.77 -42.62
N GLY A 910 13.92 29.00 -41.33
CA GLY A 910 14.18 27.97 -40.31
C GLY A 910 13.13 27.96 -39.20
N LYS A 911 13.38 27.19 -38.15
CA LYS A 911 12.48 27.05 -36.99
C LYS A 911 13.15 27.47 -35.68
N ILE A 912 12.35 28.00 -34.75
CA ILE A 912 12.72 28.14 -33.34
C ILE A 912 12.01 27.05 -32.55
N TYR A 913 12.79 26.24 -31.84
CA TYR A 913 12.33 25.30 -30.83
C TYR A 913 12.52 25.93 -29.44
N PHE A 914 11.50 25.83 -28.58
CA PHE A 914 11.64 26.23 -27.18
C PHE A 914 11.35 25.01 -26.29
N PHE A 915 12.40 24.52 -25.63
CA PHE A 915 12.37 23.40 -24.71
C PHE A 915 12.47 23.88 -23.25
N ALA A 916 11.39 23.78 -22.49
CA ALA A 916 11.29 24.28 -21.11
C ALA A 916 11.78 23.28 -20.04
N ILE A 917 12.37 22.16 -20.44
CA ILE A 917 12.94 21.18 -19.51
C ILE A 917 14.25 21.69 -18.94
N ASP A 918 14.44 21.54 -17.63
CA ASP A 918 15.63 21.94 -16.90
C ASP A 918 16.83 21.06 -17.29
N PRO A 919 17.89 21.62 -17.91
CA PRO A 919 19.06 20.85 -18.33
C PRO A 919 19.85 20.27 -17.17
N ALA A 920 19.75 20.84 -15.96
CA ALA A 920 20.46 20.37 -14.76
C ALA A 920 19.86 19.08 -14.18
N LEU A 921 18.59 18.79 -14.50
CA LEU A 921 17.83 17.68 -13.95
C LEU A 921 17.77 16.47 -14.90
N LEU A 922 18.44 16.57 -16.05
CA LEU A 922 18.61 15.47 -16.98
C LEU A 922 19.62 14.47 -16.43
N SER A 923 19.17 13.23 -16.26
CA SER A 923 20.00 12.13 -15.79
C SER A 923 20.73 11.42 -16.94
N ALA A 924 21.64 10.49 -16.65
CA ALA A 924 22.24 9.61 -17.67
C ALA A 924 21.20 8.89 -18.55
N THR A 925 20.02 8.56 -18.01
CA THR A 925 18.90 7.96 -18.76
C THR A 925 18.20 8.97 -19.68
N SER A 926 18.35 10.27 -19.42
CA SER A 926 17.82 11.37 -20.25
C SER A 926 18.82 11.82 -21.32
N VAL A 927 20.09 11.45 -21.19
CA VAL A 927 21.13 11.72 -22.20
C VAL A 927 20.80 11.03 -23.53
N SER A 928 20.33 9.79 -23.50
CA SER A 928 19.93 9.08 -24.74
C SER A 928 18.78 9.79 -25.45
N LEU A 929 17.76 10.25 -24.71
CA LEU A 929 16.65 11.05 -25.23
C LEU A 929 17.15 12.33 -25.91
N VAL A 930 17.95 13.13 -25.18
CA VAL A 930 18.48 14.39 -25.72
C VAL A 930 19.34 14.14 -26.94
N ARG A 931 20.22 13.14 -26.88
CA ARG A 931 21.06 12.76 -28.02
C ARG A 931 20.21 12.41 -29.22
N HIS A 932 19.13 11.64 -29.04
CA HIS A 932 18.20 11.32 -30.13
C HIS A 932 17.59 12.60 -30.72
N MET A 933 17.09 13.52 -29.89
CA MET A 933 16.54 14.80 -30.38
C MET A 933 17.57 15.62 -31.16
N LEU A 934 18.82 15.66 -30.70
CA LEU A 934 19.91 16.39 -31.38
C LEU A 934 20.36 15.68 -32.68
N VAL A 935 20.43 14.34 -32.70
CA VAL A 935 20.65 13.56 -33.94
C VAL A 935 19.55 13.87 -34.95
N ASN A 936 18.30 13.94 -34.49
CA ASN A 936 17.16 14.29 -35.32
C ASN A 936 17.22 15.72 -35.89
N LEU A 937 17.96 16.61 -35.24
CA LEU A 937 18.29 17.94 -35.77
C LEU A 937 19.54 17.94 -36.65
N GLY A 938 20.22 16.81 -36.81
CA GLY A 938 21.41 16.63 -37.65
C GLY A 938 22.75 16.74 -36.92
N VAL A 939 22.78 16.78 -35.58
CA VAL A 939 24.01 16.93 -34.79
C VAL A 939 24.82 15.63 -34.76
N ASP A 940 26.14 15.75 -34.98
CA ASP A 940 27.11 14.66 -34.86
C ASP A 940 27.86 14.70 -33.50
N PHE A 941 28.19 13.54 -32.95
CA PHE A 941 28.78 13.36 -31.62
C PHE A 941 30.23 12.87 -31.71
N ASN A 942 31.10 13.69 -32.30
CA ASN A 942 32.52 13.35 -32.51
C ASN A 942 33.46 13.77 -31.36
N GLY A 943 32.94 14.32 -30.25
CA GLY A 943 33.72 14.61 -29.05
C GLY A 943 34.02 13.34 -28.22
N LYS A 944 35.18 13.26 -27.56
CA LYS A 944 35.43 12.21 -26.55
C LYS A 944 34.48 12.43 -25.37
N ALA A 945 33.57 11.49 -25.10
CA ALA A 945 32.75 11.51 -23.89
C ALA A 945 33.66 11.33 -22.66
N ASN A 946 33.61 12.25 -21.70
CA ASN A 946 34.26 12.10 -20.41
C ASN A 946 33.44 11.16 -19.53
N THR A 947 33.56 9.84 -19.70
CA THR A 947 32.86 8.89 -18.83
C THR A 947 33.67 8.63 -17.58
N ASN A 948 33.35 9.34 -16.50
CA ASN A 948 33.91 9.18 -15.15
C ASN A 948 33.47 7.85 -14.47
N THR A 949 33.20 6.80 -15.26
CA THR A 949 32.53 5.55 -14.85
C THR A 949 33.51 4.53 -14.29
N ALA A 950 33.19 3.93 -13.15
CA ALA A 950 34.08 2.99 -12.47
C ALA A 950 34.01 1.57 -13.06
N PHE A 951 32.83 1.07 -13.37
CA PHE A 951 32.62 -0.27 -13.96
C PHE A 951 32.34 -0.19 -15.46
N GLY A 952 32.86 -1.17 -16.20
CA GLY A 952 32.59 -1.38 -17.62
C GLY A 952 31.30 -2.17 -17.85
N THR A 953 30.89 -2.28 -19.11
CA THR A 953 29.70 -3.05 -19.51
C THR A 953 29.85 -4.56 -19.29
N ASP A 954 31.06 -5.04 -19.03
CA ASP A 954 31.36 -6.43 -18.68
C ASP A 954 31.21 -6.72 -17.17
N GLY A 955 30.81 -5.72 -16.38
CA GLY A 955 30.64 -5.82 -14.93
C GLY A 955 31.94 -5.78 -14.14
N LYS A 956 33.09 -5.47 -14.76
CA LYS A 956 34.38 -5.35 -14.07
C LYS A 956 34.70 -3.91 -13.71
N LEU A 957 35.45 -3.73 -12.62
CA LEU A 957 35.97 -2.42 -12.24
C LEU A 957 37.13 -2.05 -13.18
N HIS A 958 36.92 -1.04 -14.02
CA HIS A 958 37.93 -0.54 -14.95
C HIS A 958 38.60 0.73 -14.45
N SER A 959 37.89 1.57 -13.69
CA SER A 959 38.41 2.84 -13.18
C SER A 959 38.08 3.03 -11.71
N ALA A 960 39.02 3.58 -10.93
CA ALA A 960 38.82 3.94 -9.53
C ALA A 960 39.82 5.04 -9.13
N LEU A 961 39.56 5.69 -8.00
CA LEU A 961 40.57 6.50 -7.33
C LEU A 961 41.53 5.57 -6.61
N LEU A 962 42.83 5.78 -6.80
CA LEU A 962 43.91 5.01 -6.19
C LEU A 962 44.70 5.90 -5.24
N LEU A 963 44.89 5.44 -4.01
CA LEU A 963 45.77 6.06 -3.03
C LEU A 963 46.78 5.00 -2.56
N ALA A 964 48.05 5.27 -2.78
CA ALA A 964 49.16 4.41 -2.37
C ALA A 964 50.22 5.29 -1.68
N SER A 965 51.05 4.83 -0.75
CA SER A 965 51.31 3.49 -0.20
C SER A 965 51.71 3.68 1.26
N PHE A 966 51.11 2.89 2.17
CA PHE A 966 51.50 2.91 3.57
C PHE A 966 52.33 1.66 3.91
N ASP A 967 53.52 1.90 4.46
CA ASP A 967 54.44 0.85 4.90
C ASP A 967 53.83 0.05 6.07
N VAL A 968 53.78 -1.27 5.90
CA VAL A 968 53.38 -2.22 6.94
C VAL A 968 54.45 -3.27 7.23
N SER A 969 55.70 -3.01 6.84
CA SER A 969 56.85 -3.86 7.16
C SER A 969 56.98 -4.09 8.68
N GLY A 970 57.30 -5.33 9.05
CA GLY A 970 57.45 -5.74 10.45
C GLY A 970 56.14 -5.92 11.24
N LYS A 971 54.96 -5.68 10.65
CA LYS A 971 53.66 -5.89 11.29
C LYS A 971 53.09 -7.28 10.98
N ASN A 972 52.42 -7.88 11.96
CA ASN A 972 51.71 -9.15 11.76
C ASN A 972 50.29 -8.96 11.19
N ASP A 973 49.66 -10.05 10.76
CA ASP A 973 48.34 -10.05 10.12
C ASP A 973 47.24 -9.32 10.92
N ASN A 974 47.23 -9.46 12.24
CA ASN A 974 46.24 -8.81 13.11
C ASN A 974 46.50 -7.30 13.21
N GLU A 975 47.77 -6.88 13.19
CA GLU A 975 48.15 -5.48 13.18
C GLU A 975 47.83 -4.83 11.84
N ILE A 976 48.13 -5.51 10.73
CA ILE A 976 47.80 -5.04 9.37
C ILE A 976 46.28 -4.86 9.22
N GLY A 977 45.48 -5.81 9.72
CA GLY A 977 44.02 -5.74 9.67
C GLY A 977 43.43 -4.51 10.40
N LYS A 978 44.09 -4.01 11.44
CA LYS A 978 43.62 -2.86 12.24
C LYS A 978 43.99 -1.50 11.67
N ILE A 979 44.89 -1.43 10.70
CA ILE A 979 45.31 -0.16 10.08
C ILE A 979 44.21 0.30 9.12
N ASN A 980 43.62 1.47 9.39
CA ASN A 980 42.72 2.12 8.43
C ASN A 980 43.02 3.62 8.40
N GLN A 981 43.87 4.04 7.46
CA GLN A 981 44.31 5.43 7.31
C GLN A 981 43.19 6.35 6.82
N LEU A 982 42.04 5.78 6.43
CA LEU A 982 40.90 6.51 5.89
C LEU A 982 39.74 6.62 6.90
N LYS A 983 39.92 6.16 8.15
CA LYS A 983 38.84 6.06 9.16
C LYS A 983 38.14 7.40 9.45
N ASP A 984 38.86 8.51 9.35
CA ASP A 984 38.37 9.84 9.69
C ASP A 984 38.10 10.73 8.46
N LEU A 985 38.20 10.19 7.24
CA LEU A 985 37.93 10.93 6.01
C LEU A 985 36.44 11.12 5.75
N LYS A 986 36.09 12.26 5.15
CA LYS A 986 34.74 12.60 4.69
C LYS A 986 34.61 12.40 3.18
N PRO A 987 33.38 12.30 2.63
CA PRO A 987 33.17 12.14 1.19
C PRO A 987 33.92 13.16 0.33
N GLU A 988 34.01 14.42 0.76
CA GLU A 988 34.73 15.50 0.06
C GLU A 988 36.26 15.31 -0.02
N ASP A 989 36.83 14.36 0.73
CA ASP A 989 38.25 14.05 0.72
C ASP A 989 38.64 13.03 -0.38
N TYR A 990 37.65 12.41 -1.05
CA TYR A 990 37.85 11.42 -2.11
C TYR A 990 37.77 12.07 -3.50
N LEU A 991 38.73 12.92 -3.82
CA LEU A 991 38.87 13.57 -5.14
C LEU A 991 40.31 13.42 -5.64
N ALA A 992 40.48 13.32 -6.96
CA ALA A 992 41.82 13.34 -7.56
C ALA A 992 42.61 14.57 -7.07
N ASP A 993 43.91 14.39 -6.86
CA ASP A 993 44.85 15.40 -6.36
C ASP A 993 44.59 15.90 -4.93
N LYS A 994 43.67 15.28 -4.17
CA LYS A 994 43.54 15.50 -2.72
C LYS A 994 44.58 14.70 -1.95
N GLN A 995 45.19 15.36 -0.97
CA GLN A 995 46.26 14.80 -0.17
C GLN A 995 45.74 14.12 1.10
N VAL A 996 46.22 12.91 1.39
CA VAL A 996 45.97 12.15 2.63
C VAL A 996 47.31 11.63 3.15
N GLU A 997 47.69 12.03 4.37
CA GLU A 997 48.92 11.57 5.05
C GLU A 997 50.19 11.57 4.17
N ASN A 998 50.31 12.58 3.30
CA ASN A 998 51.39 12.83 2.33
C ASN A 998 51.27 12.18 0.94
N HIS A 999 50.21 11.41 0.66
CA HIS A 999 49.95 10.81 -0.65
C HIS A 999 48.75 11.48 -1.34
N PHE A 1000 48.70 11.42 -2.67
CA PHE A 1000 47.60 11.98 -3.45
C PHE A 1000 46.71 10.88 -4.02
N TRP A 1001 45.40 11.14 -4.06
CA TRP A 1001 44.48 10.31 -4.83
C TRP A 1001 44.71 10.53 -6.33
N GLU A 1002 44.87 9.45 -7.08
CA GLU A 1002 45.05 9.48 -8.53
C GLU A 1002 43.97 8.68 -9.24
N ASN A 1003 43.63 9.05 -10.48
CA ASN A 1003 42.75 8.24 -11.31
C ASN A 1003 43.51 7.04 -11.87
N ALA A 1004 43.08 5.84 -11.49
CA ALA A 1004 43.63 4.59 -11.98
C ALA A 1004 42.66 3.91 -12.93
N THR A 1005 43.12 3.57 -14.15
CA THR A 1005 42.32 2.87 -15.17
C THR A 1005 43.04 1.62 -15.68
N THR A 1006 42.31 0.53 -15.86
CA THR A 1006 42.82 -0.77 -16.33
C THR A 1006 41.99 -1.29 -17.51
N PRO A 1007 42.61 -1.75 -18.62
CA PRO A 1007 41.86 -2.26 -19.77
C PRO A 1007 41.17 -3.61 -19.55
N ASP A 1008 41.68 -4.44 -18.63
CA ASP A 1008 41.25 -5.83 -18.42
C ASP A 1008 40.48 -6.04 -17.10
N GLY A 1009 40.30 -4.97 -16.32
CA GLY A 1009 39.65 -4.98 -15.01
C GLY A 1009 40.53 -5.50 -13.86
N THR A 1010 41.84 -5.63 -14.10
CA THR A 1010 42.81 -6.08 -13.10
C THR A 1010 43.74 -4.94 -12.69
N PHE A 1011 43.64 -4.52 -11.43
CA PHE A 1011 44.55 -3.55 -10.83
C PHE A 1011 45.82 -4.26 -10.41
N ASP A 1012 46.83 -4.15 -11.27
CA ASP A 1012 48.20 -4.57 -11.00
C ASP A 1012 48.94 -3.40 -10.33
N PHE A 1013 48.90 -3.37 -9.00
CA PHE A 1013 49.44 -2.26 -8.22
C PHE A 1013 50.93 -2.04 -8.50
N SER A 1014 51.69 -3.08 -8.87
CA SER A 1014 53.11 -2.96 -9.21
C SER A 1014 53.41 -2.07 -10.42
N LYS A 1015 52.41 -1.77 -11.27
CA LYS A 1015 52.55 -0.95 -12.48
C LYS A 1015 52.22 0.52 -12.28
N PHE A 1016 51.61 0.89 -11.16
CA PHE A 1016 51.31 2.28 -10.84
C PHE A 1016 52.53 2.95 -10.20
N HIS A 1017 52.68 4.26 -10.39
CA HIS A 1017 53.76 5.01 -9.77
C HIS A 1017 53.32 5.41 -8.36
N PHE A 1018 54.09 5.04 -7.35
CA PHE A 1018 53.76 5.29 -5.95
C PHE A 1018 54.88 6.04 -5.25
N ASP A 1019 54.50 7.04 -4.46
CA ASP A 1019 55.38 7.72 -3.51
C ASP A 1019 55.51 6.91 -2.19
N GLY A 1020 55.78 5.60 -2.26
CA GLY A 1020 55.85 4.71 -1.09
C GLY A 1020 56.29 3.27 -1.44
N PRO A 1021 56.48 2.37 -0.44
CA PRO A 1021 56.91 0.99 -0.71
C PRO A 1021 55.88 0.20 -1.52
N THR A 1022 56.35 -0.66 -2.42
CA THR A 1022 55.49 -1.57 -3.21
C THR A 1022 55.49 -3.00 -2.70
N THR A 1023 56.23 -3.25 -1.63
CA THR A 1023 56.27 -4.52 -0.91
C THR A 1023 56.00 -4.27 0.56
N HIS A 1024 55.30 -5.20 1.23
CA HIS A 1024 54.79 -5.03 2.60
C HIS A 1024 54.06 -3.70 2.77
N ALA A 1025 53.09 -3.45 1.89
CA ALA A 1025 52.39 -2.16 1.79
C ALA A 1025 50.88 -2.33 1.73
N ILE A 1026 50.14 -1.25 2.00
CA ILE A 1026 48.70 -1.16 1.74
C ILE A 1026 48.39 -0.03 0.78
N ALA A 1027 47.43 -0.26 -0.10
CA ALA A 1027 46.88 0.73 -1.03
C ALA A 1027 45.35 0.72 -0.93
N TYR A 1028 44.72 1.80 -1.38
CA TYR A 1028 43.27 1.97 -1.34
C TYR A 1028 42.71 2.27 -2.73
N LEU A 1029 41.65 1.56 -3.10
CA LEU A 1029 40.79 1.93 -4.23
C LEU A 1029 39.50 2.55 -3.67
N SER A 1030 39.04 3.64 -4.28
CA SER A 1030 37.77 4.28 -3.96
C SER A 1030 36.92 4.43 -5.23
N PHE A 1031 35.64 4.07 -5.11
CA PHE A 1031 34.65 4.24 -6.18
C PHE A 1031 33.24 4.27 -5.60
N TRP A 1032 32.28 4.67 -6.43
CA TRP A 1032 30.89 4.86 -6.04
C TRP A 1032 29.95 4.05 -6.91
N ILE A 1033 28.93 3.47 -6.28
CA ILE A 1033 27.85 2.74 -6.96
C ILE A 1033 26.51 3.39 -6.56
N TYR A 1034 25.81 3.95 -7.52
CA TYR A 1034 24.44 4.42 -7.36
C TYR A 1034 23.48 3.26 -7.51
N SER A 1035 22.72 2.98 -6.46
CA SER A 1035 21.58 2.06 -6.52
C SER A 1035 20.29 2.86 -6.66
N PRO A 1036 19.46 2.62 -7.69
CA PRO A 1036 18.16 3.28 -7.82
C PRO A 1036 17.15 2.83 -6.74
N HIS A 1037 17.41 1.68 -6.11
CA HIS A 1037 16.59 1.06 -5.07
C HIS A 1037 17.41 0.79 -3.81
N SER A 1038 16.76 0.73 -2.65
CA SER A 1038 17.41 0.24 -1.43
C SER A 1038 17.39 -1.28 -1.48
N LEU A 1039 18.55 -1.93 -1.62
CA LEU A 1039 18.67 -3.39 -1.56
C LEU A 1039 18.60 -3.92 -0.13
N THR A 1040 18.44 -3.02 0.84
CA THR A 1040 18.28 -3.30 2.27
C THR A 1040 16.82 -3.25 2.74
N ASN A 1041 15.89 -2.72 1.94
CA ASN A 1041 14.50 -2.47 2.35
C ASN A 1041 13.48 -3.02 1.34
N LEU A 1042 13.19 -4.32 1.49
CA LEU A 1042 12.29 -5.09 0.63
C LEU A 1042 10.81 -4.77 0.77
N LEU A 1043 10.43 -3.92 1.74
CA LEU A 1043 9.03 -3.55 1.96
C LEU A 1043 8.50 -2.57 0.90
N LEU A 1044 9.41 -1.93 0.17
CA LEU A 1044 9.06 -0.94 -0.86
C LEU A 1044 8.89 -1.60 -2.23
N GLU A 1045 9.59 -2.70 -2.51
CA GLU A 1045 9.61 -3.38 -3.82
C GLU A 1045 9.81 -4.90 -3.61
N PRO A 1046 8.80 -5.75 -3.91
CA PRO A 1046 8.88 -7.20 -3.66
C PRO A 1046 9.80 -7.95 -4.63
N ASP A 1047 10.32 -7.27 -5.65
CA ASP A 1047 11.13 -7.84 -6.72
C ASP A 1047 12.52 -7.16 -6.75
N LEU A 1048 13.19 -7.05 -5.60
CA LEU A 1048 14.52 -6.42 -5.56
C LEU A 1048 15.61 -7.31 -6.19
N PRO A 1049 16.50 -6.72 -6.99
CA PRO A 1049 17.65 -7.42 -7.59
C PRO A 1049 18.70 -7.77 -6.54
N ARG A 1050 19.31 -8.96 -6.66
CA ARG A 1050 20.46 -9.36 -5.86
C ARG A 1050 21.75 -9.02 -6.60
N LEU A 1051 22.45 -7.99 -6.12
CA LEU A 1051 23.78 -7.63 -6.60
C LEU A 1051 24.86 -8.34 -5.78
N ASP A 1052 25.67 -9.17 -6.41
CA ASP A 1052 26.80 -9.88 -5.83
C ASP A 1052 28.12 -9.21 -6.26
N MET A 1053 29.12 -9.15 -5.38
CA MET A 1053 30.48 -8.67 -5.70
C MET A 1053 31.49 -9.81 -5.65
N TYR A 1054 32.31 -9.92 -6.69
CA TYR A 1054 33.36 -10.90 -6.86
C TYR A 1054 34.71 -10.23 -6.66
N LEU A 1055 35.55 -10.82 -5.82
CA LEU A 1055 36.90 -10.35 -5.55
C LEU A 1055 37.91 -11.48 -5.73
N ASN A 1056 38.95 -11.18 -6.51
CA ASN A 1056 40.13 -12.00 -6.66
C ASN A 1056 41.36 -11.14 -6.34
N ALA A 1057 42.20 -11.59 -5.42
CA ALA A 1057 43.44 -10.90 -5.09
C ALA A 1057 44.58 -11.90 -4.91
N ASP A 1058 45.81 -11.45 -5.17
CA ASP A 1058 46.99 -12.27 -4.92
C ASP A 1058 47.27 -12.43 -3.42
N ASP A 1059 47.18 -11.32 -2.69
CA ASP A 1059 47.44 -11.24 -1.24
C ASP A 1059 46.12 -10.98 -0.47
N GLY A 1060 46.07 -9.99 0.42
CA GLY A 1060 44.90 -9.70 1.26
C GLY A 1060 44.11 -8.48 0.80
N TYR A 1061 42.87 -8.36 1.28
CA TYR A 1061 42.05 -7.16 1.11
C TYR A 1061 41.02 -6.98 2.23
N GLN A 1062 40.54 -5.75 2.39
CA GLN A 1062 39.34 -5.40 3.16
C GLN A 1062 38.40 -4.55 2.29
N VAL A 1063 37.11 -4.83 2.35
CA VAL A 1063 36.06 -4.13 1.61
C VAL A 1063 35.20 -3.36 2.61
N TYR A 1064 35.15 -2.05 2.45
CA TYR A 1064 34.29 -1.16 3.20
C TYR A 1064 33.19 -0.63 2.30
N LEU A 1065 31.96 -0.63 2.81
CA LEU A 1065 30.78 -0.07 2.17
C LEU A 1065 30.17 0.96 3.12
N ASN A 1066 30.08 2.22 2.68
CA ASN A 1066 29.59 3.34 3.48
C ASN A 1066 30.26 3.37 4.87
N ASN A 1067 31.60 3.27 4.90
CA ASN A 1067 32.46 3.18 6.09
C ASN A 1067 32.30 1.93 6.97
N ASN A 1068 31.44 0.98 6.63
CA ASN A 1068 31.29 -0.28 7.35
C ASN A 1068 32.12 -1.39 6.69
N LEU A 1069 32.92 -2.12 7.47
CA LEU A 1069 33.63 -3.30 6.97
C LEU A 1069 32.62 -4.42 6.65
N ILE A 1070 32.55 -4.83 5.39
CA ILE A 1070 31.62 -5.87 4.93
C ILE A 1070 32.31 -7.18 4.53
N LYS A 1071 33.62 -7.14 4.25
CA LYS A 1071 34.42 -8.33 3.92
C LYS A 1071 35.89 -8.10 4.24
N GLU A 1072 36.56 -9.11 4.77
CA GLU A 1072 38.01 -9.13 4.93
C GLU A 1072 38.57 -10.50 4.58
N THR A 1073 39.75 -10.50 3.96
CA THR A 1073 40.52 -11.70 3.63
C THR A 1073 42.00 -11.35 3.73
N ILE A 1074 42.75 -12.01 4.60
CA ILE A 1074 44.18 -11.69 4.82
C ILE A 1074 45.10 -12.47 3.86
N ASN A 1075 44.61 -13.58 3.28
CA ASN A 1075 45.25 -14.36 2.20
C ASN A 1075 44.18 -14.85 1.21
N ALA A 1076 44.11 -14.29 0.01
CA ALA A 1076 43.05 -14.57 -0.96
C ALA A 1076 43.36 -15.70 -1.95
N GLY A 1077 44.60 -16.22 -1.97
CA GLY A 1077 44.97 -17.43 -2.70
C GLY A 1077 45.26 -17.24 -4.20
N GLY A 1078 45.40 -16.01 -4.70
CA GLY A 1078 45.78 -15.75 -6.09
C GLY A 1078 44.60 -15.41 -7.02
N LEU A 1079 44.88 -14.67 -8.09
CA LEU A 1079 43.89 -14.39 -9.15
C LEU A 1079 43.31 -15.64 -9.85
N THR A 1080 44.01 -16.77 -9.80
CA THR A 1080 43.56 -18.04 -10.40
C THR A 1080 42.72 -18.91 -9.47
N SER A 1081 42.57 -18.51 -8.20
CA SER A 1081 41.69 -19.19 -7.25
C SER A 1081 40.21 -18.82 -7.48
N PRO A 1082 39.25 -19.65 -7.06
CA PRO A 1082 37.83 -19.31 -7.15
C PRO A 1082 37.56 -17.95 -6.48
N ALA A 1083 36.83 -17.07 -7.18
CA ALA A 1083 36.49 -15.74 -6.70
C ALA A 1083 35.78 -15.81 -5.33
N GLN A 1084 36.19 -14.96 -4.41
CA GLN A 1084 35.42 -14.75 -3.19
C GLN A 1084 34.20 -13.90 -3.53
N VAL A 1085 33.04 -14.30 -3.01
CA VAL A 1085 31.77 -13.64 -3.32
C VAL A 1085 31.21 -12.98 -2.06
N ILE A 1086 30.90 -11.69 -2.15
CA ILE A 1086 30.00 -10.99 -1.23
C ILE A 1086 28.61 -11.09 -1.85
N LYS A 1087 27.76 -11.96 -1.30
CA LYS A 1087 26.40 -12.17 -1.79
C LYS A 1087 25.48 -11.08 -1.25
N ALA A 1088 24.54 -10.61 -2.07
CA ALA A 1088 23.52 -9.62 -1.70
C ALA A 1088 24.11 -8.37 -1.04
N LEU A 1089 24.80 -7.54 -1.83
CA LEU A 1089 25.34 -6.27 -1.36
C LEU A 1089 24.23 -5.40 -0.73
N PRO A 1090 24.40 -4.92 0.51
CA PRO A 1090 23.40 -4.13 1.20
C PRO A 1090 23.48 -2.66 0.78
N LEU A 1091 23.20 -2.39 -0.50
CA LEU A 1091 23.21 -1.02 -1.03
C LEU A 1091 21.99 -0.26 -0.51
N GLU A 1092 22.22 0.94 0.02
CA GLU A 1092 21.17 1.90 0.29
C GLU A 1092 20.71 2.56 -1.02
N LYS A 1093 19.49 3.08 -1.06
CA LYS A 1093 19.04 3.88 -2.21
C LYS A 1093 19.92 5.13 -2.33
N GLY A 1094 20.45 5.36 -3.54
CA GLY A 1094 21.36 6.47 -3.81
C GLY A 1094 22.80 6.01 -3.99
N TRP A 1095 23.74 6.93 -3.80
CA TRP A 1095 25.16 6.65 -3.94
C TRP A 1095 25.72 5.91 -2.73
N ASN A 1096 26.40 4.80 -3.02
CA ASN A 1096 27.06 3.96 -2.04
C ASN A 1096 28.57 4.02 -2.28
N HIS A 1097 29.32 4.31 -1.23
CA HIS A 1097 30.76 4.45 -1.30
C HIS A 1097 31.45 3.13 -1.01
N PHE A 1098 32.35 2.73 -1.91
CA PHE A 1098 33.21 1.58 -1.71
C PHE A 1098 34.66 2.03 -1.54
N VAL A 1099 35.29 1.48 -0.50
CA VAL A 1099 36.73 1.60 -0.27
C VAL A 1099 37.31 0.19 -0.14
N ILE A 1100 38.27 -0.12 -1.01
CA ILE A 1100 38.97 -1.40 -1.01
C ILE A 1100 40.39 -1.17 -0.56
N LYS A 1101 40.73 -1.70 0.61
CA LYS A 1101 42.12 -1.74 1.07
C LYS A 1101 42.77 -2.99 0.50
N ALA A 1102 43.68 -2.83 -0.44
CA ALA A 1102 44.53 -3.89 -0.97
C ALA A 1102 45.80 -4.02 -0.11
N ILE A 1103 46.13 -5.25 0.30
CA ILE A 1103 47.28 -5.55 1.16
C ILE A 1103 48.29 -6.32 0.32
N GLN A 1104 49.54 -5.86 0.28
CA GLN A 1104 50.65 -6.56 -0.35
C GLN A 1104 51.49 -7.28 0.71
N LYS A 1105 51.87 -8.53 0.42
CA LYS A 1105 52.85 -9.28 1.22
C LYS A 1105 53.94 -9.90 0.34
N GLU A 1106 53.64 -11.04 -0.27
CA GLU A 1106 54.61 -11.83 -1.04
C GLU A 1106 54.15 -12.09 -2.49
N GLY A 1107 52.88 -11.80 -2.82
CA GLY A 1107 52.30 -11.98 -4.15
C GLY A 1107 52.61 -10.85 -5.14
N SER A 1108 52.09 -10.98 -6.37
CA SER A 1108 52.29 -9.98 -7.44
C SER A 1108 51.45 -8.70 -7.31
N TRP A 1109 50.81 -8.52 -6.15
CA TRP A 1109 49.97 -7.38 -5.79
C TRP A 1109 48.94 -7.03 -6.87
N LYS A 1110 48.07 -7.99 -7.18
CA LYS A 1110 46.96 -7.79 -8.12
C LYS A 1110 45.63 -7.97 -7.45
N LEU A 1111 44.64 -7.20 -7.91
CA LEU A 1111 43.25 -7.25 -7.47
C LEU A 1111 42.33 -7.07 -8.67
N ALA A 1112 41.33 -7.95 -8.79
CA ALA A 1112 40.25 -7.84 -9.74
C ALA A 1112 38.91 -7.82 -8.98
N ILE A 1113 38.03 -6.90 -9.38
CA ILE A 1113 36.71 -6.71 -8.78
C ILE A 1113 35.67 -6.77 -9.89
N GLY A 1114 34.64 -7.58 -9.68
CA GLY A 1114 33.48 -7.64 -10.56
C GLY A 1114 32.18 -7.54 -9.77
N ILE A 1115 31.12 -7.15 -10.45
CA ILE A 1115 29.74 -7.22 -9.96
C ILE A 1115 28.91 -8.08 -10.90
N ASP A 1116 27.98 -8.83 -10.33
CA ASP A 1116 26.94 -9.50 -11.11
C ASP A 1116 25.59 -9.36 -10.42
N CYS A 1117 24.53 -9.40 -11.21
CA CYS A 1117 23.17 -9.32 -10.73
C CYS A 1117 22.36 -10.49 -11.27
N ASP A 1118 21.51 -11.06 -10.42
CA ASP A 1118 20.52 -12.05 -10.84
C ASP A 1118 19.52 -11.48 -11.88
N LYS A 1119 19.31 -10.16 -11.86
CA LYS A 1119 18.58 -9.40 -12.89
C LYS A 1119 19.52 -8.56 -13.73
N LYS A 1120 19.87 -9.08 -14.91
CA LYS A 1120 20.81 -8.41 -15.84
C LYS A 1120 20.37 -6.99 -16.22
N ALA A 1121 19.07 -6.71 -16.29
CA ALA A 1121 18.56 -5.36 -16.55
C ALA A 1121 18.98 -4.34 -15.47
N PHE A 1122 19.04 -4.75 -14.20
CA PHE A 1122 19.42 -3.88 -13.10
C PHE A 1122 20.88 -3.42 -13.17
N LEU A 1123 21.80 -4.25 -13.70
CA LEU A 1123 23.20 -3.84 -13.93
C LEU A 1123 23.29 -2.61 -14.84
N ASN A 1124 22.35 -2.46 -15.79
CA ASN A 1124 22.30 -1.30 -16.69
C ASN A 1124 21.69 -0.06 -16.01
N GLU A 1125 21.00 -0.23 -14.88
CA GLU A 1125 20.39 0.87 -14.11
C GLU A 1125 21.32 1.40 -13.01
N ILE A 1126 22.26 0.56 -12.55
CA ILE A 1126 23.31 0.95 -11.62
C ILE A 1126 24.25 1.95 -12.31
N LYS A 1127 24.44 3.11 -11.68
CA LYS A 1127 25.47 4.06 -12.14
C LYS A 1127 26.72 3.85 -11.32
N THR A 1128 27.88 3.96 -11.94
CA THR A 1128 29.14 3.86 -11.22
C THR A 1128 30.00 5.06 -11.54
N GLN A 1129 30.70 5.58 -10.54
CA GLN A 1129 31.57 6.74 -10.69
C GLN A 1129 32.87 6.56 -9.93
N VAL A 1130 33.94 7.16 -10.46
CA VAL A 1130 35.24 7.23 -9.77
C VAL A 1130 35.17 8.24 -8.61
N THR A 1131 34.50 9.37 -8.83
CA THR A 1131 34.24 10.43 -7.84
C THR A 1131 32.77 10.83 -7.85
N HIS A 1132 32.15 11.04 -6.69
CA HIS A 1132 30.77 11.49 -6.54
C HIS A 1132 30.66 12.70 -5.64
#